data_AF-A0A7W1V895-F1
#
_entry.id   AF-A0A7W1V895-F1
#
_cell.length_a   1.000
_cell.length_b   1.000
_cell.length_c   1.000
_cell.angle_alpha   90.00
_cell.angle_beta   90.00
_cell.angle_gamma   90.00
#
_symmetry.space_group_name_H-M   'P 1'
#
loop_
_entity.id
_entity.type
_entity.pdbx_description
1 polymer ?
#
loop_
_entity_poly.entity_id
_entity_poly.type
_entity_poly.pdbx_seq_one_letter_code
_entity_poly.pdbx_strand_id
1 'polypeptide(L)'
;MVFDNVETEVKRSIPDAKPNDKEAQEKRRLFTQRLFNRLMFIYFLQKKGWLSFDGDTNYLRRLFTEAESNIENFYRERLRWLFFSGLGANENVDLQKSKILRNLRGDVPYLNGGLFEKDADGYDEADKVKIENNFFGEILDLFELYNFTVDESTPTDVEVAIDPEILGKVFEELVTGRHESGSYYTPRPIVSFMCRESLKHYLAAQDTREAIAEFVDEGNGENLSNPEAILDALKRIRVCDPACGSGAYLLGMMQELLRLRELLFVSKRLGDESLYNRKREIIENNIYGVDKDRFAVQIASLRLWLSLSIDSDKPRALPNLKYKIGCGDSLLAPMEKDFNLFRSPLIEQFKLRKADYSGADSPESKAEIDEEIERLRVEIAQSLHHLPEQPKPFQIMLAEREVQPLRDKVQRLINSGDKPKAEREQKNLNTLLTSIEEWKKQINVEHYDTGEIFDWTVEFAEVFADGGFDVVMANPPYIRQELLGRDYKENKLKPNFAEVYSGTADIYVYFFARANAMLRTNGVGCFISSNKWLRAGYGEKLRQHLLDQTKFHLVVDFGDLPVFKATAYPSIFLWQNAERKKTPTAWAEVKDLELCYQEGVGNHVAKVAHILPAEQFGTGKARIASTASASLRGQMESKGQPLKEYVKGEIYYGIKTGLNEAFVIDRETRDKLIAEDKRSAEIIKPFLSGNEVRRFEIHSKEDFLLYIPWELKIEDYPAVLNHLTNYKSALMKRAEAAVQRHPWYALTRYGSSYFKSFEKPKIIYPVISTKPRFSFDEHKFYGNDKVFFLAVDDFYLLGVLNSQAVFDWVKQTLSPLRGGFYEFRSIFMEKLPIPNASDDEREAVARLAKETQNLHARRRAKVEQFLRDIGTSPAQSSSRSVLEKPWELSEEEFLRRTKSQLLITTFRRVKDSTIDLTEQTVAIEREIDRRVAALYGVKLETDLLLVEGKEW
;
A
#
# COMPACT_ATOMS: atom_id res chain seq x y z
N MET A 1 -10.54 -0.76 -22.79
CA MET A 1 -11.33 -0.52 -24.02
C MET A 1 -12.39 -1.60 -24.21
N VAL A 2 -12.05 -2.88 -24.50
CA VAL A 2 -13.07 -3.95 -24.66
C VAL A 2 -13.94 -4.12 -23.41
N PHE A 3 -13.32 -4.18 -22.21
CA PHE A 3 -14.06 -4.26 -20.94
C PHE A 3 -15.02 -3.09 -20.74
N ASP A 4 -14.55 -1.85 -20.94
CA ASP A 4 -15.35 -0.63 -20.76
C ASP A 4 -16.54 -0.57 -21.74
N ASN A 5 -16.36 -1.09 -22.95
CA ASN A 5 -17.41 -1.19 -23.97
C ASN A 5 -18.51 -2.14 -23.52
N VAL A 6 -18.15 -3.34 -23.03
CA VAL A 6 -19.11 -4.32 -22.51
C VAL A 6 -19.82 -3.78 -21.27
N GLU A 7 -19.10 -3.14 -20.34
CA GLU A 7 -19.70 -2.50 -19.16
C GLU A 7 -20.72 -1.43 -19.56
N THR A 8 -20.45 -0.69 -20.64
CA THR A 8 -21.37 0.31 -21.18
C THR A 8 -22.67 -0.32 -21.72
N GLU A 9 -22.61 -1.47 -22.36
CA GLU A 9 -23.80 -2.21 -22.81
C GLU A 9 -24.59 -2.81 -21.64
N VAL A 10 -23.91 -3.38 -20.65
CA VAL A 10 -24.56 -3.85 -19.41
C VAL A 10 -25.28 -2.69 -18.73
N LYS A 11 -24.70 -1.48 -18.74
CA LYS A 11 -25.33 -0.25 -18.25
C LYS A 11 -26.55 0.18 -19.05
N ARG A 12 -26.58 -0.01 -20.37
CA ARG A 12 -27.75 0.29 -21.20
C ARG A 12 -28.91 -0.66 -20.91
N SER A 13 -28.59 -1.92 -20.63
CA SER A 13 -29.58 -2.97 -20.35
C SER A 13 -30.16 -2.94 -18.94
N ILE A 14 -29.38 -2.48 -17.96
CA ILE A 14 -29.82 -2.28 -16.56
C ILE A 14 -29.85 -0.77 -16.26
N PRO A 15 -30.97 -0.07 -16.53
CA PRO A 15 -31.06 1.37 -16.30
C PRO A 15 -30.98 1.72 -14.82
N ASP A 16 -30.45 2.90 -14.52
CA ASP A 16 -30.41 3.44 -13.16
C ASP A 16 -31.82 3.64 -12.60
N ALA A 17 -32.08 3.16 -11.38
CA ALA A 17 -33.31 3.50 -10.66
C ALA A 17 -33.37 4.99 -10.31
N LYS A 18 -32.20 5.64 -10.12
CA LYS A 18 -31.99 7.08 -9.89
C LYS A 18 -30.66 7.55 -10.46
N PRO A 19 -30.52 8.82 -10.91
CA PRO A 19 -29.22 9.36 -11.34
C PRO A 19 -28.14 9.19 -10.25
N ASN A 20 -26.97 8.66 -10.61
CA ASN A 20 -25.84 8.38 -9.70
C ASN A 20 -26.12 7.31 -8.62
N ASP A 21 -26.93 6.30 -8.91
CA ASP A 21 -27.06 5.12 -8.07
C ASP A 21 -25.73 4.32 -8.04
N LYS A 22 -24.94 4.52 -6.98
CA LYS A 22 -23.63 3.88 -6.81
C LYS A 22 -23.72 2.37 -6.67
N GLU A 23 -24.79 1.88 -6.04
CA GLU A 23 -24.99 0.44 -5.80
C GLU A 23 -25.31 -0.28 -7.11
N ALA A 24 -26.18 0.31 -7.93
CA ALA A 24 -26.47 -0.21 -9.28
C ALA A 24 -25.21 -0.17 -10.18
N GLN A 25 -24.37 0.86 -10.07
CA GLN A 25 -23.09 0.94 -10.79
C GLN A 25 -22.15 -0.20 -10.39
N GLU A 26 -22.02 -0.45 -9.09
CA GLU A 26 -21.19 -1.53 -8.56
C GLU A 26 -21.68 -2.91 -9.00
N LYS A 27 -22.99 -3.20 -8.86
CA LYS A 27 -23.56 -4.49 -9.25
C LYS A 27 -23.40 -4.79 -10.76
N ARG A 28 -23.53 -3.78 -11.63
CA ARG A 28 -23.30 -3.93 -13.09
C ARG A 28 -21.85 -4.23 -13.43
N ARG A 29 -20.93 -3.54 -12.76
CA ARG A 29 -19.49 -3.78 -12.91
C ARG A 29 -19.13 -5.19 -12.45
N LEU A 30 -19.65 -5.62 -11.31
CA LEU A 30 -19.50 -6.99 -10.80
C LEU A 30 -20.03 -8.04 -11.79
N PHE A 31 -21.21 -7.82 -12.39
CA PHE A 31 -21.73 -8.71 -13.43
C PHE A 31 -20.78 -8.82 -14.64
N THR A 32 -20.32 -7.68 -15.15
CA THR A 32 -19.39 -7.62 -16.29
C THR A 32 -18.10 -8.38 -15.98
N GLN A 33 -17.56 -8.20 -14.77
CA GLN A 33 -16.36 -8.93 -14.31
C GLN A 33 -16.59 -10.43 -14.22
N ARG A 34 -17.69 -10.88 -13.61
CA ARG A 34 -18.04 -12.31 -13.53
C ARG A 34 -18.16 -12.93 -14.92
N LEU A 35 -18.75 -12.22 -15.88
CA LEU A 35 -18.84 -12.68 -17.26
C LEU A 35 -17.45 -12.90 -17.89
N PHE A 36 -16.54 -11.93 -17.77
CA PHE A 36 -15.17 -12.08 -18.26
C PHE A 36 -14.43 -13.24 -17.58
N ASN A 37 -14.57 -13.38 -16.26
CA ASN A 37 -13.93 -14.47 -15.50
C ASN A 37 -14.46 -15.85 -15.95
N ARG A 38 -15.78 -16.00 -16.14
CA ARG A 38 -16.41 -17.23 -16.66
C ARG A 38 -15.89 -17.56 -18.05
N LEU A 39 -15.91 -16.59 -18.97
CA LEU A 39 -15.45 -16.78 -20.36
C LEU A 39 -13.97 -17.14 -20.43
N MET A 40 -13.14 -16.48 -19.63
CA MET A 40 -11.71 -16.75 -19.57
C MET A 40 -11.41 -18.15 -19.03
N PHE A 41 -12.10 -18.56 -17.96
CA PHE A 41 -11.96 -19.91 -17.43
C PHE A 41 -12.32 -20.96 -18.50
N ILE A 42 -13.40 -20.73 -19.25
CA ILE A 42 -13.80 -21.61 -20.35
C ILE A 42 -12.75 -21.62 -21.47
N TYR A 43 -12.18 -20.46 -21.80
CA TYR A 43 -11.11 -20.35 -22.79
C TYR A 43 -9.86 -21.16 -22.36
N PHE A 44 -9.57 -21.21 -21.06
CA PHE A 44 -8.52 -22.07 -20.52
C PHE A 44 -8.90 -23.56 -20.62
N LEU A 45 -10.13 -23.93 -20.23
CA LEU A 45 -10.62 -25.32 -20.27
C LEU A 45 -10.66 -25.90 -21.69
N GLN A 46 -10.95 -25.09 -22.72
CA GLN A 46 -10.95 -25.59 -24.09
C GLN A 46 -9.54 -25.99 -24.56
N LYS A 47 -8.47 -25.36 -24.05
CA LYS A 47 -7.07 -25.76 -24.34
C LYS A 47 -6.73 -27.13 -23.75
N LYS A 48 -7.41 -27.54 -22.67
CA LYS A 48 -7.34 -28.92 -22.12
C LYS A 48 -8.14 -29.94 -22.96
N GLY A 49 -8.91 -29.50 -23.95
CA GLY A 49 -9.73 -30.36 -24.80
C GLY A 49 -10.97 -30.92 -24.09
N TRP A 50 -11.36 -30.36 -22.94
CA TRP A 50 -12.53 -30.83 -22.18
C TRP A 50 -13.86 -30.33 -22.71
N LEU A 51 -13.83 -29.36 -23.62
CA LEU A 51 -15.00 -28.73 -24.20
C LEU A 51 -15.00 -28.98 -25.70
N SER A 52 -16.14 -29.40 -26.25
CA SER A 52 -16.30 -29.49 -27.70
C SER A 52 -17.71 -29.13 -28.16
N PHE A 53 -17.80 -28.50 -29.33
CA PHE A 53 -19.06 -28.19 -29.98
C PHE A 53 -18.98 -28.68 -31.43
N ASP A 54 -19.89 -29.57 -31.84
CA ASP A 54 -19.81 -30.30 -33.12
C ASP A 54 -18.46 -31.01 -33.37
N GLY A 55 -17.77 -31.43 -32.30
CA GLY A 55 -16.45 -32.05 -32.39
C GLY A 55 -15.26 -31.09 -32.53
N ASP A 56 -15.49 -29.77 -32.52
CA ASP A 56 -14.45 -28.75 -32.52
C ASP A 56 -14.05 -28.37 -31.08
N THR A 57 -12.75 -28.38 -30.81
CA THR A 57 -12.15 -28.01 -29.51
C THR A 57 -11.80 -26.52 -29.41
N ASN A 58 -11.89 -25.74 -30.49
CA ASN A 58 -11.96 -24.27 -30.41
C ASN A 58 -13.36 -23.83 -29.98
N TYR A 59 -13.75 -24.32 -28.81
CA TYR A 59 -15.12 -24.43 -28.36
C TYR A 59 -15.87 -23.08 -28.35
N LEU A 60 -15.33 -22.05 -27.70
CA LEU A 60 -16.03 -20.77 -27.58
C LEU A 60 -16.21 -20.08 -28.93
N ARG A 61 -15.17 -20.09 -29.79
CA ARG A 61 -15.23 -19.48 -31.11
C ARG A 61 -16.23 -20.22 -32.00
N ARG A 62 -16.22 -21.55 -31.98
CA ARG A 62 -17.18 -22.37 -32.72
C ARG A 62 -18.61 -22.12 -32.24
N LEU A 63 -18.84 -22.13 -30.93
CA LEU A 63 -20.12 -21.84 -30.30
C LEU A 63 -20.65 -20.46 -30.69
N PHE A 64 -19.76 -19.45 -30.74
CA PHE A 64 -20.11 -18.09 -31.17
C PHE A 64 -20.44 -18.02 -32.65
N THR A 65 -19.61 -18.59 -33.53
CA THR A 65 -19.76 -18.49 -34.99
C THR A 65 -21.05 -19.16 -35.49
N GLU A 66 -21.44 -20.29 -34.91
CA GLU A 66 -22.72 -20.96 -35.26
C GLU A 66 -23.93 -20.12 -34.84
N ALA A 67 -23.80 -19.41 -33.72
CA ALA A 67 -24.87 -18.68 -33.10
C ALA A 67 -25.03 -17.27 -33.70
N GLU A 68 -23.94 -16.58 -34.04
CA GLU A 68 -23.92 -15.15 -34.42
C GLU A 68 -24.91 -14.79 -35.54
N SER A 69 -25.17 -15.71 -36.48
CA SER A 69 -26.12 -15.49 -37.59
C SER A 69 -27.55 -15.98 -37.32
N ASN A 70 -27.79 -16.73 -36.24
CA ASN A 70 -29.01 -17.51 -36.03
C ASN A 70 -29.78 -17.18 -34.73
N ILE A 71 -29.19 -16.39 -33.83
CA ILE A 71 -29.79 -16.06 -32.53
C ILE A 71 -29.77 -14.55 -32.26
N GLU A 72 -30.69 -14.08 -31.42
CA GLU A 72 -30.82 -12.66 -31.07
C GLU A 72 -29.74 -12.24 -30.06
N ASN A 73 -29.40 -13.12 -29.10
CA ASN A 73 -28.45 -12.78 -28.04
C ASN A 73 -27.60 -13.97 -27.56
N PHE A 74 -26.28 -13.89 -27.78
CA PHE A 74 -25.32 -14.95 -27.45
C PHE A 74 -25.25 -15.30 -25.97
N TYR A 75 -25.29 -14.29 -25.10
CA TYR A 75 -25.31 -14.53 -23.65
C TYR A 75 -26.54 -15.35 -23.26
N ARG A 76 -27.72 -14.88 -23.65
CA ARG A 76 -29.02 -15.45 -23.26
C ARG A 76 -29.22 -16.87 -23.80
N GLU A 77 -28.90 -17.08 -25.06
CA GLU A 77 -29.29 -18.28 -25.81
C GLU A 77 -28.21 -19.36 -25.84
N ARG A 78 -26.94 -19.02 -25.56
CA ARG A 78 -25.83 -19.98 -25.49
C ARG A 78 -25.14 -19.98 -24.13
N LEU A 79 -24.54 -18.85 -23.72
CA LEU A 79 -23.66 -18.82 -22.54
C LEU A 79 -24.40 -19.13 -21.23
N ARG A 80 -25.65 -18.72 -21.05
CA ARG A 80 -26.42 -19.07 -19.84
C ARG A 80 -26.62 -20.57 -19.68
N TRP A 81 -26.91 -21.28 -20.77
CA TRP A 81 -27.08 -22.74 -20.75
C TRP A 81 -25.76 -23.47 -20.53
N LEU A 82 -24.68 -22.91 -21.06
CA LEU A 82 -23.32 -23.36 -20.78
C LEU A 82 -22.96 -23.19 -19.30
N PHE A 83 -23.20 -22.00 -18.73
CA PHE A 83 -22.85 -21.69 -17.35
C PHE A 83 -23.72 -22.50 -16.38
N PHE A 84 -25.04 -22.32 -16.42
CA PHE A 84 -25.91 -22.74 -15.32
C PHE A 84 -26.46 -24.16 -15.45
N SER A 85 -26.58 -24.67 -16.68
CA SER A 85 -27.09 -26.03 -16.92
C SER A 85 -25.99 -27.00 -17.38
N GLY A 86 -24.78 -26.51 -17.67
CA GLY A 86 -23.63 -27.29 -18.12
C GLY A 86 -22.54 -27.37 -17.07
N LEU A 87 -21.69 -26.34 -16.99
CA LEU A 87 -20.55 -26.30 -16.08
C LEU A 87 -20.97 -26.19 -14.60
N GLY A 88 -22.10 -25.52 -14.33
CA GLY A 88 -22.61 -25.23 -12.99
C GLY A 88 -23.61 -26.23 -12.41
N ALA A 89 -24.21 -27.12 -13.22
CA ALA A 89 -25.20 -28.09 -12.73
C ALA A 89 -25.05 -29.47 -13.39
N ASN A 90 -25.04 -30.51 -12.58
CA ASN A 90 -25.09 -31.91 -13.02
C ASN A 90 -26.56 -32.32 -13.12
N GLU A 91 -27.24 -31.90 -14.19
CA GLU A 91 -28.65 -32.26 -14.34
C GLU A 91 -28.77 -33.77 -14.66
N ASN A 92 -29.42 -34.54 -13.78
CA ASN A 92 -29.96 -35.88 -14.12
C ASN A 92 -31.15 -35.68 -15.08
N VAL A 93 -30.86 -35.38 -16.34
CA VAL A 93 -31.88 -35.07 -17.36
C VAL A 93 -32.28 -36.31 -18.15
N ASP A 94 -33.58 -36.44 -18.39
CA ASP A 94 -34.12 -37.38 -19.37
C ASP A 94 -33.47 -37.17 -20.76
N LEU A 95 -33.35 -38.26 -21.54
CA LEU A 95 -32.63 -38.36 -22.81
C LEU A 95 -33.02 -37.26 -23.81
N GLN A 96 -34.29 -36.84 -23.83
CA GLN A 96 -34.75 -35.77 -24.72
C GLN A 96 -34.21 -34.39 -24.33
N LYS A 97 -34.20 -34.05 -23.04
CA LYS A 97 -33.64 -32.78 -22.56
C LYS A 97 -32.12 -32.74 -22.70
N SER A 98 -31.45 -33.87 -22.47
CA SER A 98 -30.00 -34.02 -22.71
C SER A 98 -29.63 -33.70 -24.17
N LYS A 99 -30.41 -34.17 -25.14
CA LYS A 99 -30.19 -33.87 -26.57
C LYS A 99 -30.39 -32.39 -26.90
N ILE A 100 -31.41 -31.75 -26.33
CA ILE A 100 -31.67 -30.30 -26.53
C ILE A 100 -30.52 -29.49 -25.94
N LEU A 101 -30.09 -29.80 -24.72
CA LEU A 101 -28.99 -29.10 -24.06
C LEU A 101 -27.67 -29.30 -24.82
N ARG A 102 -27.39 -30.50 -25.33
CA ARG A 102 -26.21 -30.77 -26.16
C ARG A 102 -26.22 -29.96 -27.46
N ASN A 103 -27.38 -29.75 -28.08
CA ASN A 103 -27.48 -28.83 -29.24
C ASN A 103 -27.28 -27.36 -28.85
N LEU A 104 -27.61 -26.99 -27.61
CA LEU A 104 -27.48 -25.61 -27.14
C LEU A 104 -26.04 -25.24 -26.77
N ARG A 105 -25.31 -26.15 -26.11
CA ARG A 105 -23.98 -25.88 -25.54
C ARG A 105 -22.88 -26.87 -25.93
N GLY A 106 -23.17 -27.92 -26.68
CA GLY A 106 -22.19 -28.98 -26.97
C GLY A 106 -21.89 -29.88 -25.77
N ASP A 107 -20.74 -30.56 -25.84
CA ASP A 107 -20.24 -31.46 -24.81
C ASP A 107 -19.36 -30.70 -23.83
N VAL A 108 -19.85 -30.57 -22.60
CA VAL A 108 -19.18 -29.84 -21.51
C VAL A 108 -19.27 -30.64 -20.21
N PRO A 109 -18.21 -30.59 -19.36
CA PRO A 109 -18.22 -31.27 -18.09
C PRO A 109 -18.97 -30.49 -17.01
N TYR A 110 -19.32 -31.16 -15.92
CA TYR A 110 -19.76 -30.50 -14.69
C TYR A 110 -18.55 -30.15 -13.81
N LEU A 111 -18.49 -28.91 -13.31
CA LEU A 111 -17.37 -28.37 -12.52
C LEU A 111 -17.79 -27.77 -11.16
N ASN A 112 -18.96 -28.17 -10.64
CA ASN A 112 -19.34 -27.94 -9.26
C ASN A 112 -19.85 -26.54 -8.84
N GLY A 113 -20.55 -25.82 -9.71
CA GLY A 113 -21.29 -24.64 -9.30
C GLY A 113 -20.39 -23.41 -9.19
N GLY A 114 -19.68 -23.15 -8.08
CA GLY A 114 -18.69 -22.08 -7.89
C GLY A 114 -18.76 -20.87 -8.84
N LEU A 115 -17.78 -20.72 -9.75
CA LEU A 115 -17.73 -19.64 -10.76
C LEU A 115 -19.00 -19.52 -11.63
N PHE A 116 -19.69 -20.63 -11.83
CA PHE A 116 -20.86 -20.81 -12.69
C PHE A 116 -22.18 -20.90 -11.92
N GLU A 117 -22.19 -20.61 -10.61
CA GLU A 117 -23.42 -20.42 -9.83
C GLU A 117 -24.06 -19.08 -10.18
N LYS A 118 -25.39 -19.01 -10.08
CA LYS A 118 -26.13 -17.75 -10.25
C LYS A 118 -25.89 -16.86 -9.04
N ASP A 119 -25.61 -15.58 -9.26
CA ASP A 119 -25.48 -14.61 -8.15
C ASP A 119 -26.86 -14.16 -7.64
N ALA A 120 -26.93 -13.76 -6.37
CA ALA A 120 -28.15 -13.34 -5.69
C ALA A 120 -28.70 -11.99 -6.20
N ASP A 121 -27.90 -11.24 -6.97
CA ASP A 121 -28.34 -10.00 -7.63
C ASP A 121 -29.41 -10.22 -8.72
N GLY A 122 -29.59 -11.47 -9.15
CA GLY A 122 -30.60 -11.89 -10.10
C GLY A 122 -30.37 -11.34 -11.52
N TYR A 123 -29.19 -10.83 -11.86
CA TYR A 123 -28.83 -10.42 -13.23
C TYR A 123 -28.49 -11.61 -14.14
N ASP A 124 -28.22 -12.78 -13.56
CA ASP A 124 -28.06 -14.04 -14.28
C ASP A 124 -29.41 -14.63 -14.80
N GLU A 125 -30.55 -13.97 -14.49
CA GLU A 125 -31.90 -14.35 -14.95
C GLU A 125 -32.27 -13.83 -16.36
N ALA A 126 -33.23 -14.51 -17.00
CA ALA A 126 -33.32 -14.64 -18.46
C ALA A 126 -33.50 -13.37 -19.31
N ASP A 127 -33.88 -12.22 -18.73
CA ASP A 127 -34.25 -11.03 -19.51
C ASP A 127 -33.69 -9.70 -18.95
N LYS A 128 -32.78 -9.72 -17.96
CA LYS A 128 -32.28 -8.48 -17.33
C LYS A 128 -31.06 -7.85 -18.02
N VAL A 129 -30.20 -8.65 -18.66
CA VAL A 129 -28.95 -8.15 -19.27
C VAL A 129 -28.93 -8.51 -20.75
N LYS A 130 -28.80 -7.49 -21.61
CA LYS A 130 -28.58 -7.65 -23.05
C LYS A 130 -27.20 -7.08 -23.41
N ILE A 131 -26.41 -7.90 -24.09
CA ILE A 131 -25.09 -7.53 -24.62
C ILE A 131 -25.11 -7.91 -26.10
N GLU A 132 -24.82 -6.97 -26.99
CA GLU A 132 -24.81 -7.23 -28.44
C GLU A 132 -23.73 -8.26 -28.82
N ASN A 133 -24.01 -9.07 -29.85
CA ASN A 133 -23.17 -10.22 -30.21
C ASN A 133 -21.75 -9.81 -30.65
N ASN A 134 -21.60 -8.67 -31.32
CA ASN A 134 -20.30 -8.12 -31.75
C ASN A 134 -19.29 -7.97 -30.61
N PHE A 135 -19.72 -7.59 -29.41
CA PHE A 135 -18.82 -7.47 -28.25
C PHE A 135 -18.26 -8.82 -27.80
N PHE A 136 -18.99 -9.92 -27.98
CA PHE A 136 -18.43 -11.25 -27.74
C PHE A 136 -17.39 -11.62 -28.79
N GLY A 137 -17.57 -11.21 -30.04
CA GLY A 137 -16.54 -11.27 -31.08
C GLY A 137 -15.26 -10.56 -30.64
N GLU A 138 -15.36 -9.32 -30.17
CA GLU A 138 -14.21 -8.53 -29.67
C GLU A 138 -13.51 -9.20 -28.47
N ILE A 139 -14.27 -9.80 -27.53
CA ILE A 139 -13.70 -10.52 -26.39
C ILE A 139 -12.92 -11.76 -26.87
N LEU A 140 -13.46 -12.52 -27.82
CA LEU A 140 -12.82 -13.73 -28.32
C LEU A 140 -11.58 -13.39 -29.17
N ASP A 141 -11.65 -12.34 -29.98
CA ASP A 141 -10.50 -11.81 -30.72
C ASP A 141 -9.39 -11.40 -29.74
N LEU A 142 -9.75 -10.73 -28.65
CA LEU A 142 -8.80 -10.38 -27.59
C LEU A 142 -8.15 -11.62 -26.98
N PHE A 143 -8.91 -12.68 -26.67
CA PHE A 143 -8.35 -13.90 -26.09
C PHE A 143 -7.43 -14.64 -27.06
N GLU A 144 -7.71 -14.62 -28.37
CA GLU A 144 -6.85 -15.24 -29.39
C GLU A 144 -5.52 -14.53 -29.63
N LEU A 145 -5.41 -13.24 -29.27
CA LEU A 145 -4.13 -12.52 -29.29
C LEU A 145 -3.14 -13.06 -28.25
N TYR A 146 -3.61 -13.87 -27.31
CA TYR A 146 -2.81 -14.41 -26.22
C TYR A 146 -2.74 -15.93 -26.27
N ASN A 147 -1.56 -16.49 -26.03
CA ASN A 147 -1.38 -17.93 -25.98
C ASN A 147 -1.61 -18.44 -24.55
N PHE A 148 -2.79 -18.94 -24.23
CA PHE A 148 -3.04 -19.52 -22.89
C PHE A 148 -2.24 -20.81 -22.73
N THR A 149 -1.24 -20.81 -21.82
CA THR A 149 -0.41 -21.98 -21.55
C THR A 149 -0.87 -22.72 -20.32
N VAL A 150 -0.68 -24.04 -20.34
CA VAL A 150 -1.01 -24.94 -19.23
C VAL A 150 0.20 -25.15 -18.30
N ASP A 151 1.39 -24.73 -18.74
CA ASP A 151 2.66 -24.89 -18.02
C ASP A 151 2.93 -23.66 -17.14
N GLU A 152 3.14 -23.89 -15.84
CA GLU A 152 3.43 -22.85 -14.83
C GLU A 152 4.90 -22.35 -14.87
N SER A 153 5.75 -22.87 -15.78
CA SER A 153 7.22 -22.79 -15.63
C SER A 153 8.03 -22.13 -16.76
N THR A 154 7.45 -21.54 -17.80
CA THR A 154 8.23 -20.96 -18.92
C THR A 154 8.08 -19.45 -19.08
N PRO A 155 8.97 -18.63 -18.49
CA PRO A 155 9.09 -17.20 -18.80
C PRO A 155 10.01 -16.92 -20.01
N THR A 156 10.57 -17.96 -20.63
CA THR A 156 11.51 -17.83 -21.75
C THR A 156 10.92 -18.44 -23.01
N ASP A 157 10.00 -17.72 -23.64
CA ASP A 157 9.86 -17.65 -25.09
C ASP A 157 9.02 -16.43 -25.49
N VAL A 158 9.43 -15.75 -26.57
CA VAL A 158 8.95 -14.43 -27.03
C VAL A 158 7.59 -14.53 -27.77
N GLU A 159 6.75 -15.49 -27.42
CA GLU A 159 5.33 -15.48 -27.76
C GLU A 159 4.52 -15.40 -26.47
N VAL A 160 3.58 -14.43 -26.39
CA VAL A 160 2.89 -14.01 -25.16
C VAL A 160 2.05 -15.16 -24.60
N ALA A 161 2.68 -16.02 -23.80
CA ALA A 161 2.05 -17.04 -23.00
C ALA A 161 1.31 -16.38 -21.82
N ILE A 162 0.02 -16.65 -21.67
CA ILE A 162 -0.77 -16.28 -20.50
C ILE A 162 -0.84 -17.50 -19.59
N ASP A 163 -0.08 -17.46 -18.50
CA ASP A 163 -0.25 -18.34 -17.35
C ASP A 163 -1.31 -17.76 -16.36
N PRO A 164 -1.80 -18.54 -15.39
CA PRO A 164 -2.73 -18.06 -14.35
C PRO A 164 -2.20 -16.88 -13.49
N GLU A 165 -0.89 -16.61 -13.50
CA GLU A 165 -0.22 -15.55 -12.74
C GLU A 165 -0.26 -14.21 -13.50
N ILE A 166 0.01 -14.22 -14.81
CA ILE A 166 -0.12 -13.10 -15.74
C ILE A 166 -1.57 -12.65 -15.84
N LEU A 167 -2.54 -13.57 -15.77
CA LEU A 167 -3.96 -13.24 -15.70
C LEU A 167 -4.29 -12.33 -14.50
N GLY A 168 -3.78 -12.67 -13.32
CA GLY A 168 -3.94 -11.82 -12.14
C GLY A 168 -3.41 -10.41 -12.41
N LYS A 169 -2.18 -10.31 -12.92
CA LYS A 169 -1.53 -9.03 -13.19
C LYS A 169 -2.24 -8.18 -14.25
N VAL A 170 -2.68 -8.79 -15.36
CA VAL A 170 -3.36 -8.12 -16.47
C VAL A 170 -4.75 -7.64 -16.05
N PHE A 171 -5.52 -8.46 -15.34
CA PHE A 171 -6.84 -8.06 -14.85
C PHE A 171 -6.77 -6.99 -13.75
N GLU A 172 -5.76 -7.06 -12.89
CA GLU A 172 -5.51 -6.02 -11.89
C GLU A 172 -5.16 -4.68 -12.55
N GLU A 173 -4.29 -4.68 -13.57
CA GLU A 173 -3.91 -3.47 -14.31
C GLU A 173 -5.07 -2.90 -15.15
N LEU A 174 -5.97 -3.75 -15.67
CA LEU A 174 -7.09 -3.33 -16.54
C LEU A 174 -8.33 -2.85 -15.78
N VAL A 175 -8.63 -3.42 -14.62
CA VAL A 175 -9.97 -3.29 -14.00
C VAL A 175 -9.95 -2.46 -12.71
N THR A 176 -8.79 -2.23 -12.10
CA THR A 176 -8.73 -1.56 -10.80
C THR A 176 -7.81 -0.35 -10.88
N GLY A 177 -8.35 0.86 -10.70
CA GLY A 177 -7.59 2.12 -10.62
C GLY A 177 -6.69 2.21 -9.37
N ARG A 178 -5.81 1.23 -9.16
CA ARG A 178 -5.10 0.93 -7.90
C ARG A 178 -4.06 1.95 -7.47
N HIS A 179 -3.74 2.93 -8.33
CA HIS A 179 -2.94 4.07 -7.87
C HIS A 179 -3.64 4.84 -6.73
N GLU A 180 -4.97 4.75 -6.60
CA GLU A 180 -5.73 5.39 -5.52
C GLU A 180 -5.97 4.49 -4.30
N SER A 181 -6.04 3.16 -4.45
CA SER A 181 -6.34 2.22 -3.34
C SER A 181 -5.10 1.76 -2.55
N GLY A 182 -3.89 1.91 -3.11
CA GLY A 182 -2.64 1.60 -2.42
C GLY A 182 -2.30 0.10 -2.30
N SER A 183 -2.93 -0.76 -3.10
CA SER A 183 -2.65 -2.22 -3.15
C SER A 183 -1.66 -2.55 -4.28
N TYR A 184 -0.58 -3.27 -3.96
CA TYR A 184 0.47 -3.63 -4.92
C TYR A 184 0.63 -5.15 -5.04
N TYR A 185 0.89 -5.64 -6.25
CA TYR A 185 1.23 -7.05 -6.47
C TYR A 185 2.64 -7.36 -5.93
N THR A 186 2.79 -8.47 -5.19
CA THR A 186 4.08 -8.93 -4.67
C THR A 186 4.74 -9.90 -5.66
N PRO A 187 6.00 -9.66 -6.08
CA PRO A 187 6.73 -10.57 -6.98
C PRO A 187 6.89 -11.99 -6.42
N ARG A 188 6.81 -13.01 -7.30
CA ARG A 188 6.93 -14.43 -6.94
C ARG A 188 8.16 -14.79 -6.10
N PRO A 189 9.39 -14.32 -6.39
CA PRO A 189 10.55 -14.62 -5.55
C PRO A 189 10.39 -14.13 -4.10
N ILE A 190 9.72 -12.98 -3.92
CA ILE A 190 9.42 -12.41 -2.60
C ILE A 190 8.33 -13.23 -1.90
N VAL A 191 7.26 -13.61 -2.61
CA VAL A 191 6.18 -14.46 -2.06
C VAL A 191 6.74 -15.81 -1.60
N SER A 192 7.48 -16.52 -2.45
CA SER A 192 8.07 -17.82 -2.12
C SER A 192 9.01 -17.72 -0.90
N PHE A 193 9.86 -16.68 -0.85
CA PHE A 193 10.70 -16.42 0.31
C PHE A 193 9.87 -16.25 1.60
N MET A 194 8.85 -15.39 1.59
CA MET A 194 7.97 -15.17 2.75
C MET A 194 7.24 -16.44 3.20
N CYS A 195 6.77 -17.27 2.26
CA CYS A 195 6.14 -18.56 2.55
C CYS A 195 7.14 -19.52 3.21
N ARG A 196 8.34 -19.67 2.65
CA ARG A 196 9.38 -20.56 3.19
C ARG A 196 9.83 -20.16 4.57
N GLU A 197 10.13 -18.89 4.81
CA GLU A 197 10.47 -18.40 6.15
C GLU A 197 9.34 -18.67 7.16
N SER A 198 8.08 -18.46 6.76
CA SER A 198 6.94 -18.74 7.64
C SER A 198 6.82 -20.23 7.99
N LEU A 199 7.01 -21.11 6.99
CA LEU A 199 6.98 -22.56 7.16
C LEU A 199 8.12 -23.06 8.04
N LYS A 200 9.34 -22.53 7.88
CA LYS A 200 10.49 -22.87 8.74
C LYS A 200 10.19 -22.59 10.22
N HIS A 201 9.61 -21.43 10.52
CA HIS A 201 9.26 -21.07 11.89
C HIS A 201 8.06 -21.85 12.44
N TYR A 202 7.10 -22.22 11.60
CA TYR A 202 5.98 -23.09 11.98
C TYR A 202 6.44 -24.52 12.32
N LEU A 203 7.32 -25.10 11.48
CA LEU A 203 7.82 -26.47 11.63
C LEU A 203 8.95 -26.61 12.67
N ALA A 204 9.49 -25.51 13.19
CA ALA A 204 10.61 -25.51 14.14
C ALA A 204 10.35 -26.29 15.45
N ALA A 205 9.10 -26.63 15.77
CA ALA A 205 8.76 -27.47 16.91
C ALA A 205 8.82 -28.97 16.62
N GLN A 206 8.87 -29.36 15.34
CA GLN A 206 8.82 -30.76 14.90
C GLN A 206 10.22 -31.36 14.69
N ASP A 207 11.23 -30.53 14.43
CA ASP A 207 12.60 -30.97 14.21
C ASP A 207 13.63 -29.85 14.50
N THR A 208 14.91 -30.14 14.36
CA THR A 208 16.01 -29.18 14.44
C THR A 208 15.90 -28.10 13.37
N ARG A 209 16.34 -26.88 13.69
CA ARG A 209 16.24 -25.73 12.77
C ARG A 209 16.99 -25.97 11.47
N GLU A 210 18.12 -26.65 11.55
CA GLU A 210 18.99 -26.99 10.43
C GLU A 210 18.30 -27.99 9.49
N ALA A 211 17.73 -29.08 10.01
CA ALA A 211 17.00 -30.06 9.20
C ALA A 211 15.75 -29.46 8.54
N ILE A 212 15.02 -28.59 9.26
CA ILE A 212 13.88 -27.86 8.70
C ILE A 212 14.32 -26.90 7.60
N ALA A 213 15.41 -26.16 7.79
CA ALA A 213 15.91 -25.22 6.78
C ALA A 213 16.36 -25.96 5.52
N GLU A 214 17.12 -27.06 5.66
CA GLU A 214 17.55 -27.91 4.54
C GLU A 214 16.35 -28.51 3.79
N PHE A 215 15.33 -29.01 4.51
CA PHE A 215 14.11 -29.53 3.90
C PHE A 215 13.31 -28.44 3.17
N VAL A 216 13.14 -27.27 3.78
CA VAL A 216 12.30 -26.20 3.21
C VAL A 216 13.02 -25.46 2.08
N ASP A 217 14.29 -25.11 2.22
CA ASP A 217 14.98 -24.26 1.25
C ASP A 217 15.60 -25.08 0.12
N GLU A 218 16.21 -26.22 0.44
CA GLU A 218 16.96 -27.05 -0.52
C GLU A 218 16.14 -28.25 -1.02
N GLY A 219 15.06 -28.59 -0.32
CA GLY A 219 14.22 -29.75 -0.66
C GLY A 219 14.82 -31.08 -0.21
N ASN A 220 15.82 -31.08 0.68
CA ASN A 220 16.43 -32.29 1.18
C ASN A 220 15.82 -32.72 2.53
N GLY A 221 15.04 -33.81 2.53
CA GLY A 221 14.40 -34.37 3.72
C GLY A 221 15.14 -35.56 4.36
N GLU A 222 16.40 -35.83 3.99
CA GLU A 222 17.14 -36.99 4.51
C GLU A 222 17.38 -36.91 6.02
N ASN A 223 17.69 -35.70 6.52
CA ASN A 223 18.04 -35.44 7.91
C ASN A 223 16.83 -35.21 8.84
N LEU A 224 15.60 -35.36 8.34
CA LEU A 224 14.40 -35.27 9.15
C LEU A 224 14.31 -36.47 10.11
N SER A 225 14.23 -36.17 11.41
CA SER A 225 14.12 -37.14 12.50
C SER A 225 12.73 -37.79 12.57
N ASN A 226 11.67 -37.03 12.24
CA ASN A 226 10.29 -37.52 12.22
C ASN A 226 9.49 -36.97 11.02
N PRO A 227 9.70 -37.51 9.81
CA PRO A 227 9.01 -37.08 8.59
C PRO A 227 7.48 -37.18 8.67
N GLU A 228 6.93 -38.14 9.42
CA GLU A 228 5.49 -38.32 9.63
C GLU A 228 4.88 -37.16 10.42
N ALA A 229 5.54 -36.72 11.50
CA ALA A 229 5.09 -35.55 12.27
C ALA A 229 5.15 -34.27 11.43
N ILE A 230 6.14 -34.14 10.55
CA ILE A 230 6.22 -33.02 9.59
C ILE A 230 5.06 -33.07 8.60
N LEU A 231 4.75 -34.23 8.02
CA LEU A 231 3.60 -34.38 7.12
C LEU A 231 2.29 -34.03 7.82
N ASP A 232 2.10 -34.50 9.06
CA ASP A 232 0.91 -34.19 9.85
C ASP A 232 0.79 -32.70 10.15
N ALA A 233 1.90 -32.02 10.44
CA ALA A 233 1.93 -30.58 10.61
C ALA A 233 1.56 -29.86 9.30
N LEU A 234 2.16 -30.26 8.17
CA LEU A 234 1.86 -29.70 6.84
C LEU A 234 0.40 -29.90 6.41
N LYS A 235 -0.26 -30.99 6.84
CA LYS A 235 -1.69 -31.22 6.58
C LYS A 235 -2.60 -30.35 7.45
N ARG A 236 -2.16 -29.96 8.65
CA ARG A 236 -2.99 -29.24 9.63
C ARG A 236 -2.83 -27.72 9.61
N ILE A 237 -1.72 -27.21 9.07
CA ILE A 237 -1.41 -25.78 9.05
C ILE A 237 -2.54 -24.95 8.42
N ARG A 238 -2.94 -23.85 9.05
CA ARG A 238 -3.93 -22.90 8.54
C ARG A 238 -3.29 -21.55 8.32
N VAL A 239 -3.26 -21.12 7.07
CA VAL A 239 -2.61 -19.90 6.60
C VAL A 239 -3.67 -18.91 6.11
N CYS A 240 -3.62 -17.68 6.63
CA CYS A 240 -4.53 -16.61 6.27
C CYS A 240 -3.81 -15.43 5.60
N ASP A 241 -4.38 -14.94 4.50
CA ASP A 241 -4.07 -13.62 3.97
C ASP A 241 -5.26 -12.66 4.14
N PRO A 242 -5.21 -11.71 5.11
CA PRO A 242 -6.30 -10.77 5.38
C PRO A 242 -6.38 -9.59 4.40
N ALA A 243 -5.52 -9.52 3.38
CA ALA A 243 -5.61 -8.55 2.30
C ALA A 243 -5.18 -9.23 1.00
N CYS A 244 -5.90 -10.30 0.65
CA CYS A 244 -5.39 -11.31 -0.27
C CYS A 244 -5.23 -10.84 -1.71
N GLY A 245 -5.88 -9.74 -2.12
CA GLY A 245 -5.82 -9.25 -3.49
C GLY A 245 -6.19 -10.36 -4.48
N SER A 246 -5.44 -10.47 -5.58
CA SER A 246 -5.57 -11.58 -6.53
C SER A 246 -5.04 -12.93 -6.03
N GLY A 247 -4.73 -13.10 -4.74
CA GLY A 247 -4.36 -14.37 -4.13
C GLY A 247 -2.90 -14.78 -4.34
N ALA A 248 -1.96 -13.84 -4.44
CA ALA A 248 -0.54 -14.15 -4.63
C ALA A 248 0.03 -15.03 -3.50
N TYR A 249 -0.23 -14.67 -2.23
CA TYR A 249 0.22 -15.48 -1.08
C TYR A 249 -0.58 -16.77 -0.91
N LEU A 250 -1.86 -16.79 -1.29
CA LEU A 250 -2.68 -17.99 -1.27
C LEU A 250 -2.10 -19.06 -2.21
N LEU A 251 -1.81 -18.67 -3.45
CA LEU A 251 -1.19 -19.55 -4.45
C LEU A 251 0.25 -19.92 -4.06
N GLY A 252 1.05 -18.94 -3.62
CA GLY A 252 2.44 -19.17 -3.22
C GLY A 252 2.57 -20.15 -2.06
N MET A 253 1.73 -20.01 -1.02
CA MET A 253 1.72 -20.95 0.10
C MET A 253 1.24 -22.33 -0.35
N MET A 254 0.20 -22.40 -1.18
CA MET A 254 -0.29 -23.69 -1.70
C MET A 254 0.80 -24.43 -2.49
N GLN A 255 1.56 -23.73 -3.34
CA GLN A 255 2.67 -24.30 -4.10
C GLN A 255 3.80 -24.80 -3.18
N GLU A 256 4.18 -24.03 -2.15
CA GLU A 256 5.22 -24.47 -1.20
C GLU A 256 4.76 -25.68 -0.37
N LEU A 257 3.51 -25.71 0.11
CA LEU A 257 2.96 -26.87 0.81
C LEU A 257 2.93 -28.11 -0.09
N LEU A 258 2.52 -27.95 -1.34
CA LEU A 258 2.47 -29.03 -2.32
C LEU A 258 3.86 -29.59 -2.59
N ARG A 259 4.85 -28.73 -2.84
CA ARG A 259 6.25 -29.10 -3.04
C ARG A 259 6.81 -29.89 -1.85
N LEU A 260 6.62 -29.41 -0.62
CA LEU A 260 7.13 -30.10 0.57
C LEU A 260 6.47 -31.47 0.76
N ARG A 261 5.15 -31.57 0.54
CA ARG A 261 4.44 -32.85 0.63
C ARG A 261 4.85 -33.83 -0.48
N GLU A 262 5.13 -33.33 -1.68
CA GLU A 262 5.72 -34.14 -2.75
C GLU A 262 7.10 -34.67 -2.40
N LEU A 263 7.97 -33.84 -1.83
CA LEU A 263 9.30 -34.28 -1.42
C LEU A 263 9.22 -35.41 -0.39
N LEU A 264 8.30 -35.33 0.58
CA LEU A 264 8.07 -36.40 1.55
C LEU A 264 7.53 -37.68 0.89
N PHE A 265 6.68 -37.56 -0.12
CA PHE A 265 6.22 -38.72 -0.86
C PHE A 265 7.32 -39.35 -1.73
N VAL A 266 8.11 -38.55 -2.42
CA VAL A 266 9.19 -39.06 -3.29
C VAL A 266 10.29 -39.72 -2.46
N SER A 267 10.71 -39.07 -1.38
CA SER A 267 11.84 -39.53 -0.56
C SER A 267 11.46 -40.60 0.49
N LYS A 268 10.26 -40.52 1.07
CA LYS A 268 9.83 -41.38 2.20
C LYS A 268 8.54 -42.16 1.92
N ARG A 269 7.89 -41.99 0.76
CA ARG A 269 6.59 -42.61 0.41
C ARG A 269 5.45 -42.25 1.38
N LEU A 270 5.50 -41.05 1.95
CA LEU A 270 4.48 -40.55 2.87
C LEU A 270 3.47 -39.63 2.15
N GLY A 271 2.17 -39.90 2.32
CA GLY A 271 1.06 -39.10 1.76
C GLY A 271 0.27 -39.78 0.63
N ASP A 272 -0.77 -39.12 0.12
CA ASP A 272 -1.58 -39.58 -1.03
C ASP A 272 -0.70 -39.62 -2.28
N GLU A 273 -0.81 -40.61 -3.17
CA GLU A 273 -0.01 -40.69 -4.41
C GLU A 273 -0.40 -39.64 -5.47
N SER A 274 -1.67 -39.22 -5.48
CA SER A 274 -2.21 -38.28 -6.46
C SER A 274 -1.84 -36.83 -6.13
N LEU A 275 -1.12 -36.20 -7.06
CA LEU A 275 -0.81 -34.77 -7.00
C LEU A 275 -2.07 -33.91 -6.85
N TYR A 276 -3.09 -34.20 -7.67
CA TYR A 276 -4.39 -33.54 -7.63
C TYR A 276 -5.02 -33.62 -6.24
N ASN A 277 -5.05 -34.81 -5.61
CA ASN A 277 -5.67 -34.97 -4.29
C ASN A 277 -4.91 -34.19 -3.22
N ARG A 278 -3.57 -34.17 -3.26
CA ARG A 278 -2.77 -33.34 -2.34
C ARG A 278 -3.06 -31.86 -2.51
N LYS A 279 -3.06 -31.37 -3.76
CA LYS A 279 -3.35 -29.96 -4.08
C LYS A 279 -4.77 -29.58 -3.63
N ARG A 280 -5.76 -30.44 -3.90
CA ARG A 280 -7.14 -30.27 -3.43
C ARG A 280 -7.23 -30.17 -1.91
N GLU A 281 -6.62 -31.11 -1.18
CA GLU A 281 -6.60 -31.12 0.28
C GLU A 281 -5.98 -29.84 0.85
N ILE A 282 -4.92 -29.32 0.21
CA ILE A 282 -4.28 -28.05 0.61
C ILE A 282 -5.24 -26.87 0.46
N ILE A 283 -5.89 -26.76 -0.70
CA ILE A 283 -6.83 -25.67 -0.99
C ILE A 283 -8.02 -25.72 -0.03
N GLU A 284 -8.53 -26.91 0.27
CA GLU A 284 -9.72 -27.10 1.13
C GLU A 284 -9.41 -26.87 2.61
N ASN A 285 -8.23 -27.26 3.10
CA ASN A 285 -7.96 -27.30 4.55
C ASN A 285 -6.99 -26.24 5.05
N ASN A 286 -6.05 -25.79 4.23
CA ASN A 286 -4.91 -24.99 4.68
C ASN A 286 -4.99 -23.50 4.31
N ILE A 287 -5.71 -23.13 3.26
CA ILE A 287 -5.64 -21.77 2.67
C ILE A 287 -6.90 -20.96 2.97
N TYR A 288 -6.72 -19.76 3.53
CA TYR A 288 -7.78 -18.81 3.88
C TYR A 288 -7.40 -17.42 3.39
N GLY A 289 -8.37 -16.64 2.91
CA GLY A 289 -8.11 -15.30 2.40
C GLY A 289 -9.30 -14.37 2.58
N VAL A 290 -9.04 -13.10 2.81
CA VAL A 290 -10.09 -12.07 2.87
C VAL A 290 -9.61 -10.83 2.14
N ASP A 291 -10.49 -10.25 1.32
CA ASP A 291 -10.26 -8.93 0.75
C ASP A 291 -11.56 -8.11 0.79
N LYS A 292 -11.42 -6.80 0.87
CA LYS A 292 -12.56 -5.88 0.83
C LYS A 292 -13.14 -5.74 -0.58
N ASP A 293 -12.32 -5.98 -1.60
CA ASP A 293 -12.74 -5.96 -2.99
C ASP A 293 -13.24 -7.35 -3.42
N ARG A 294 -14.56 -7.45 -3.70
CA ARG A 294 -15.19 -8.69 -4.19
C ARG A 294 -14.55 -9.18 -5.49
N PHE A 295 -14.03 -8.27 -6.32
CA PHE A 295 -13.34 -8.63 -7.55
C PHE A 295 -12.02 -9.36 -7.24
N ALA A 296 -11.23 -8.85 -6.29
CA ALA A 296 -9.99 -9.48 -5.87
C ALA A 296 -10.22 -10.91 -5.37
N VAL A 297 -11.25 -11.11 -4.54
CA VAL A 297 -11.70 -12.42 -4.04
C VAL A 297 -12.04 -13.40 -5.18
N GLN A 298 -12.75 -12.92 -6.22
CA GLN A 298 -13.09 -13.75 -7.37
C GLN A 298 -11.86 -14.15 -8.19
N ILE A 299 -10.90 -13.25 -8.38
CA ILE A 299 -9.64 -13.55 -9.08
C ILE A 299 -8.79 -14.54 -8.27
N ALA A 300 -8.70 -14.36 -6.95
CA ALA A 300 -8.00 -15.30 -6.07
C ALA A 300 -8.59 -16.71 -6.17
N SER A 301 -9.92 -16.81 -6.09
CA SER A 301 -10.65 -18.09 -6.24
C SER A 301 -10.41 -18.72 -7.62
N LEU A 302 -10.47 -17.91 -8.68
CA LEU A 302 -10.21 -18.36 -10.05
C LEU A 302 -8.81 -18.95 -10.22
N ARG A 303 -7.79 -18.32 -9.66
CA ARG A 303 -6.39 -18.80 -9.75
C ARG A 303 -6.20 -20.13 -9.02
N LEU A 304 -6.86 -20.32 -7.87
CA LEU A 304 -6.84 -21.60 -7.16
C LEU A 304 -7.52 -22.71 -7.98
N TRP A 305 -8.67 -22.43 -8.62
CA TRP A 305 -9.35 -23.39 -9.49
C TRP A 305 -8.56 -23.73 -10.75
N LEU A 306 -7.92 -22.75 -11.39
CA LEU A 306 -7.05 -22.96 -12.54
C LEU A 306 -5.87 -23.85 -12.17
N SER A 307 -5.21 -23.56 -11.04
CA SER A 307 -4.08 -24.35 -10.56
C SER A 307 -4.46 -25.80 -10.27
N LEU A 308 -5.68 -26.07 -9.79
CA LEU A 308 -6.18 -27.44 -9.60
C LEU A 308 -6.53 -28.14 -10.92
N SER A 309 -7.09 -27.41 -11.88
CA SER A 309 -7.49 -27.96 -13.19
C SER A 309 -6.30 -28.34 -14.06
N ILE A 310 -5.13 -27.72 -13.85
CA ILE A 310 -3.90 -28.05 -14.55
C ILE A 310 -3.46 -29.50 -14.32
N ASP A 311 -3.59 -30.01 -13.09
CA ASP A 311 -3.06 -31.33 -12.69
C ASP A 311 -4.04 -32.49 -12.91
N SER A 312 -5.19 -32.23 -13.52
CA SER A 312 -6.18 -33.28 -13.80
C SER A 312 -6.15 -33.69 -15.27
N ASP A 313 -6.14 -34.99 -15.53
CA ASP A 313 -6.28 -35.53 -16.90
C ASP A 313 -7.75 -35.54 -17.36
N LYS A 314 -8.68 -35.58 -16.41
CA LYS A 314 -10.13 -35.65 -16.65
C LYS A 314 -10.84 -34.49 -15.93
N PRO A 315 -11.98 -34.02 -16.44
CA PRO A 315 -12.76 -33.03 -15.73
C PRO A 315 -13.21 -33.59 -14.37
N ARG A 316 -13.01 -32.80 -13.31
CA ARG A 316 -13.40 -33.10 -11.93
C ARG A 316 -14.12 -31.90 -11.34
N ALA A 317 -15.02 -32.15 -10.39
CA ALA A 317 -15.69 -31.12 -9.62
C ALA A 317 -14.67 -30.22 -8.91
N LEU A 318 -14.84 -28.90 -9.01
CA LEU A 318 -13.99 -27.93 -8.33
C LEU A 318 -14.42 -27.81 -6.85
N PRO A 319 -13.48 -27.57 -5.92
CA PRO A 319 -13.82 -27.30 -4.53
C PRO A 319 -14.55 -25.96 -4.42
N ASN A 320 -15.54 -25.89 -3.53
CA ASN A 320 -16.22 -24.62 -3.24
C ASN A 320 -15.39 -23.79 -2.25
N LEU A 321 -15.07 -22.55 -2.63
CA LEU A 321 -14.22 -21.65 -1.85
C LEU A 321 -14.98 -20.60 -1.04
N LYS A 322 -16.33 -20.60 -1.07
CA LYS A 322 -17.23 -19.61 -0.41
C LYS A 322 -16.86 -19.38 1.06
N TYR A 323 -16.54 -20.45 1.78
CA TYR A 323 -16.24 -20.40 3.22
C TYR A 323 -14.74 -20.35 3.56
N LYS A 324 -13.88 -20.10 2.56
CA LYS A 324 -12.41 -20.01 2.72
C LYS A 324 -11.87 -18.67 2.24
N ILE A 325 -12.40 -18.17 1.12
CA ILE A 325 -12.03 -16.87 0.56
C ILE A 325 -13.22 -15.91 0.71
N GLY A 326 -13.16 -15.05 1.72
CA GLY A 326 -14.24 -14.14 2.10
C GLY A 326 -14.11 -12.73 1.51
N CYS A 327 -15.23 -12.04 1.34
CA CYS A 327 -15.27 -10.63 0.95
C CYS A 327 -15.69 -9.78 2.16
N GLY A 328 -14.84 -8.85 2.60
CA GLY A 328 -15.12 -8.03 3.77
C GLY A 328 -13.99 -7.08 4.19
N ASP A 329 -14.32 -6.11 5.04
CA ASP A 329 -13.31 -5.22 5.64
C ASP A 329 -12.55 -5.98 6.74
N SER A 330 -11.48 -6.69 6.37
CA SER A 330 -10.61 -7.46 7.27
C SER A 330 -10.13 -6.69 8.50
N LEU A 331 -10.06 -5.37 8.40
CA LEU A 331 -9.55 -4.53 9.48
C LEU A 331 -10.62 -4.21 10.51
N LEU A 332 -11.84 -3.88 10.07
CA LEU A 332 -12.95 -3.49 10.96
C LEU A 332 -13.93 -4.62 11.26
N ALA A 333 -13.80 -5.76 10.59
CA ALA A 333 -14.60 -6.94 10.84
C ALA A 333 -14.57 -7.31 12.33
N PRO A 334 -15.74 -7.62 12.92
CA PRO A 334 -15.82 -8.09 14.29
C PRO A 334 -14.92 -9.29 14.53
N MET A 335 -14.37 -9.37 15.74
CA MET A 335 -13.54 -10.49 16.17
C MET A 335 -13.58 -10.54 17.69
N GLU A 336 -14.30 -11.52 18.23
CA GLU A 336 -14.35 -11.78 19.67
C GLU A 336 -12.99 -12.23 20.20
N LYS A 337 -12.62 -11.78 21.40
CA LYS A 337 -11.32 -12.07 22.03
C LYS A 337 -11.42 -13.16 23.10
N ASP A 338 -12.63 -13.48 23.57
CA ASP A 338 -12.85 -14.57 24.54
C ASP A 338 -13.16 -15.90 23.84
N PHE A 339 -12.10 -16.68 23.60
CA PHE A 339 -12.19 -17.98 22.95
C PHE A 339 -12.91 -19.07 23.78
N ASN A 340 -13.28 -18.81 25.03
CA ASN A 340 -14.00 -19.79 25.86
C ASN A 340 -15.46 -19.99 25.42
N LEU A 341 -16.02 -19.06 24.64
CA LEU A 341 -17.37 -19.16 24.04
C LEU A 341 -17.44 -20.14 22.85
N PHE A 342 -16.29 -20.63 22.36
CA PHE A 342 -16.18 -21.44 21.14
C PHE A 342 -16.31 -22.96 21.36
N ARG A 343 -16.55 -23.41 22.59
CA ARG A 343 -16.74 -24.84 22.92
C ARG A 343 -18.19 -25.28 22.81
N SER A 344 -18.79 -25.02 21.65
CA SER A 344 -20.19 -25.39 21.38
C SER A 344 -20.24 -26.54 20.36
N PRO A 345 -21.10 -27.55 20.55
CA PRO A 345 -21.44 -28.54 19.52
C PRO A 345 -21.80 -27.92 18.16
N LEU A 346 -22.25 -26.65 18.16
CA LEU A 346 -22.55 -25.89 16.95
C LEU A 346 -21.33 -25.69 16.04
N ILE A 347 -20.14 -25.44 16.59
CA ILE A 347 -18.93 -25.18 15.79
C ILE A 347 -18.41 -26.47 15.14
N GLU A 348 -18.47 -27.60 15.85
CA GLU A 348 -18.14 -28.89 15.26
C GLU A 348 -19.13 -29.28 14.16
N GLN A 349 -20.44 -29.04 14.36
CA GLN A 349 -21.43 -29.23 13.30
C GLN A 349 -21.15 -28.31 12.10
N PHE A 350 -20.85 -27.03 12.34
CA PHE A 350 -20.53 -26.06 11.30
C PHE A 350 -19.31 -26.48 10.48
N LYS A 351 -18.25 -26.94 11.15
CA LYS A 351 -17.04 -27.47 10.53
C LYS A 351 -17.33 -28.72 9.68
N LEU A 352 -18.11 -29.67 10.20
CA LEU A 352 -18.49 -30.88 9.45
C LEU A 352 -19.33 -30.52 8.22
N ARG A 353 -20.31 -29.63 8.34
CA ARG A 353 -21.16 -29.22 7.22
C ARG A 353 -20.39 -28.47 6.14
N LYS A 354 -19.45 -27.59 6.50
CA LYS A 354 -18.53 -26.97 5.52
C LYS A 354 -17.69 -28.01 4.77
N ALA A 355 -17.26 -29.08 5.45
CA ALA A 355 -16.54 -30.18 4.81
C ALA A 355 -17.46 -30.96 3.86
N ASP A 356 -18.68 -31.30 4.30
CA ASP A 356 -19.71 -31.95 3.46
C ASP A 356 -20.01 -31.12 2.21
N TYR A 357 -20.14 -29.80 2.36
CA TYR A 357 -20.41 -28.86 1.27
C TYR A 357 -19.29 -28.86 0.21
N SER A 358 -18.04 -28.94 0.67
CA SER A 358 -16.86 -28.98 -0.22
C SER A 358 -16.79 -30.27 -1.04
N GLY A 359 -17.35 -31.37 -0.51
CA GLY A 359 -17.39 -32.69 -1.14
C GLY A 359 -18.67 -33.02 -1.89
N ALA A 360 -19.69 -32.15 -1.87
CA ALA A 360 -21.00 -32.44 -2.46
C ALA A 360 -20.98 -32.32 -4.00
N ASP A 361 -21.48 -33.34 -4.68
CA ASP A 361 -21.42 -33.48 -6.15
C ASP A 361 -22.75 -33.14 -6.87
N SER A 362 -23.85 -32.89 -6.14
CA SER A 362 -25.15 -32.51 -6.74
C SER A 362 -25.65 -31.14 -6.26
N PRO A 363 -26.27 -30.33 -7.15
CA PRO A 363 -26.84 -29.03 -6.79
C PRO A 363 -27.89 -29.10 -5.66
N GLU A 364 -28.72 -30.14 -5.64
CA GLU A 364 -29.78 -30.31 -4.63
C GLU A 364 -29.19 -30.57 -3.24
N SER A 365 -28.19 -31.45 -3.14
CA SER A 365 -27.51 -31.72 -1.87
C SER A 365 -26.76 -30.48 -1.37
N LYS A 366 -26.23 -29.67 -2.28
CA LYS A 366 -25.54 -28.42 -1.94
C LYS A 366 -26.46 -27.37 -1.38
N ALA A 367 -27.64 -27.17 -1.98
CA ALA A 367 -28.61 -26.21 -1.49
C ALA A 367 -29.04 -26.54 -0.05
N GLU A 368 -29.32 -27.81 0.24
CA GLU A 368 -29.67 -28.27 1.59
C GLU A 368 -28.52 -28.05 2.60
N ILE A 369 -27.29 -28.38 2.22
CA ILE A 369 -26.12 -28.17 3.09
C ILE A 369 -25.84 -26.68 3.28
N ASP A 370 -25.98 -25.84 2.24
CA ASP A 370 -25.78 -24.39 2.32
C ASP A 370 -26.81 -23.76 3.28
N GLU A 371 -28.09 -24.13 3.18
CA GLU A 371 -29.13 -23.69 4.12
C GLU A 371 -28.79 -24.06 5.57
N GLU A 372 -28.23 -25.25 5.80
CA GLU A 372 -27.80 -25.68 7.12
C GLU A 372 -26.56 -24.94 7.63
N ILE A 373 -25.59 -24.65 6.75
CA ILE A 373 -24.41 -23.83 7.10
C ILE A 373 -24.85 -22.41 7.45
N GLU A 374 -25.71 -21.78 6.66
CA GLU A 374 -26.22 -20.42 6.94
C GLU A 374 -27.01 -20.38 8.25
N ARG A 375 -27.83 -21.40 8.54
CA ARG A 375 -28.50 -21.52 9.84
C ARG A 375 -27.49 -21.58 10.99
N LEU A 376 -26.49 -22.46 10.89
CA LEU A 376 -25.45 -22.59 11.93
C LEU A 376 -24.62 -21.31 12.08
N ARG A 377 -24.34 -20.61 10.96
CA ARG A 377 -23.65 -19.32 10.93
C ARG A 377 -24.42 -18.27 11.76
N VAL A 378 -25.74 -18.18 11.56
CA VAL A 378 -26.62 -17.27 12.32
C VAL A 378 -26.65 -17.65 13.80
N GLU A 379 -26.78 -18.94 14.14
CA GLU A 379 -26.79 -19.41 15.53
C GLU A 379 -25.46 -19.12 16.25
N ILE A 380 -24.32 -19.31 15.57
CA ILE A 380 -22.99 -18.96 16.09
C ILE A 380 -22.88 -17.45 16.33
N ALA A 381 -23.29 -16.63 15.35
CA ALA A 381 -23.27 -15.16 15.50
C ALA A 381 -24.13 -14.68 16.67
N GLN A 382 -25.32 -15.25 16.86
CA GLN A 382 -26.21 -14.94 17.99
C GLN A 382 -25.56 -15.31 19.34
N SER A 383 -24.93 -16.48 19.40
CA SER A 383 -24.25 -16.97 20.60
C SER A 383 -23.04 -16.12 20.97
N LEU A 384 -22.22 -15.69 20.00
CA LEU A 384 -20.98 -14.96 20.24
C LEU A 384 -21.22 -13.49 20.59
N HIS A 385 -22.21 -12.83 19.98
CA HIS A 385 -22.45 -11.39 20.15
C HIS A 385 -23.48 -11.04 21.23
N HIS A 386 -23.97 -12.03 22.00
CA HIS A 386 -25.05 -11.85 22.99
C HIS A 386 -26.27 -11.09 22.43
N LEU A 387 -26.63 -11.34 21.16
CA LEU A 387 -27.79 -10.72 20.53
C LEU A 387 -29.07 -11.28 21.16
N PRO A 388 -30.11 -10.46 21.41
CA PRO A 388 -31.36 -10.94 21.98
C PRO A 388 -32.00 -12.03 21.10
N GLU A 389 -32.65 -13.03 21.70
CA GLU A 389 -33.44 -14.04 20.97
C GLU A 389 -34.41 -13.32 20.02
N GLN A 390 -34.32 -13.64 18.73
CA GLN A 390 -35.21 -13.04 17.76
C GLN A 390 -36.62 -13.65 17.86
N PRO A 391 -37.69 -12.85 17.65
CA PRO A 391 -39.02 -13.40 17.45
C PRO A 391 -38.97 -14.33 16.22
N LYS A 392 -39.42 -15.57 16.38
CA LYS A 392 -39.35 -16.57 15.30
C LYS A 392 -40.12 -16.04 14.07
N PRO A 393 -39.63 -16.20 12.82
CA PRO A 393 -40.35 -15.78 11.61
C PRO A 393 -41.81 -16.25 11.57
N PHE A 394 -42.07 -17.42 12.13
CA PHE A 394 -43.42 -17.98 12.31
C PHE A 394 -44.34 -17.13 13.22
N GLN A 395 -43.82 -16.51 14.27
CA GLN A 395 -44.60 -15.63 15.17
C GLN A 395 -45.02 -14.34 14.47
N ILE A 396 -44.15 -13.77 13.64
CA ILE A 396 -44.47 -12.58 12.84
C ILE A 396 -45.49 -12.94 11.76
N MET A 397 -45.31 -14.06 11.06
CA MET A 397 -46.26 -14.54 10.06
C MET A 397 -47.66 -14.76 10.67
N LEU A 398 -47.75 -15.32 11.88
CA LEU A 398 -49.02 -15.47 12.59
C LEU A 398 -49.62 -14.11 12.98
N ALA A 399 -48.80 -13.17 13.47
CA ALA A 399 -49.25 -11.83 13.83
C ALA A 399 -49.74 -11.03 12.61
N GLU A 400 -49.07 -11.14 11.46
CA GLU A 400 -49.47 -10.51 10.19
C GLU A 400 -50.80 -11.04 9.67
N ARG A 401 -51.09 -12.34 9.87
CA ARG A 401 -52.38 -12.94 9.51
C ARG A 401 -53.55 -12.36 10.32
N GLU A 402 -53.31 -11.86 11.54
CA GLU A 402 -54.33 -11.25 12.39
C GLU A 402 -54.62 -9.78 12.06
N VAL A 403 -53.76 -9.10 11.28
CA VAL A 403 -53.90 -7.68 10.94
C VAL A 403 -55.15 -7.42 10.09
N GLN A 404 -55.37 -8.20 9.04
CA GLN A 404 -56.50 -7.99 8.14
C GLN A 404 -57.87 -8.27 8.81
N PRO A 405 -58.04 -9.38 9.56
CA PRO A 405 -59.24 -9.60 10.36
C PRO A 405 -59.55 -8.48 11.35
N LEU A 406 -58.53 -7.93 12.03
CA LEU A 406 -58.71 -6.79 12.94
C LEU A 406 -59.10 -5.51 12.19
N ARG A 407 -58.47 -5.20 11.05
CA ARG A 407 -58.84 -4.05 10.21
C ARG A 407 -60.30 -4.12 9.78
N ASP A 408 -60.74 -5.29 9.32
CA ASP A 408 -62.12 -5.50 8.87
C ASP A 408 -63.11 -5.40 10.04
N LYS A 409 -62.71 -5.83 11.24
CA LYS A 409 -63.50 -5.69 12.46
C LYS A 409 -63.63 -4.23 12.89
N VAL A 410 -62.55 -3.44 12.85
CA VAL A 410 -62.58 -2.00 13.12
C VAL A 410 -63.50 -1.28 12.14
N GLN A 411 -63.37 -1.56 10.84
CA GLN A 411 -64.20 -0.91 9.82
C GLN A 411 -65.70 -1.24 10.00
N ARG A 412 -66.03 -2.50 10.34
CA ARG A 412 -67.41 -2.89 10.66
C ARG A 412 -67.97 -2.14 11.86
N LEU A 413 -67.18 -1.97 12.93
CA LEU A 413 -67.59 -1.24 14.14
C LEU A 413 -67.78 0.26 13.89
N ILE A 414 -66.96 0.85 13.02
CA ILE A 414 -67.12 2.24 12.55
C ILE A 414 -68.44 2.37 11.78
N ASN A 415 -68.69 1.46 10.85
CA ASN A 415 -69.91 1.47 10.01
C ASN A 415 -71.19 1.22 10.83
N SER A 416 -71.10 0.48 11.94
CA SER A 416 -72.23 0.23 12.85
C SER A 416 -72.43 1.33 13.92
N GLY A 417 -71.58 2.36 13.95
CA GLY A 417 -71.71 3.49 14.87
C GLY A 417 -71.25 3.24 16.32
N ASP A 418 -70.64 2.10 16.63
CA ASP A 418 -70.14 1.76 17.98
C ASP A 418 -68.74 2.35 18.19
N LYS A 419 -68.68 3.69 18.30
CA LYS A 419 -67.44 4.47 18.43
C LYS A 419 -66.51 4.00 19.55
N PRO A 420 -66.99 3.74 20.78
CA PRO A 420 -66.11 3.34 21.88
C PRO A 420 -65.38 2.00 21.62
N LYS A 421 -66.08 1.02 21.00
CA LYS A 421 -65.43 -0.25 20.64
C LYS A 421 -64.51 -0.11 19.44
N ALA A 422 -64.90 0.68 18.43
CA ALA A 422 -64.05 0.95 17.28
C ALA A 422 -62.71 1.58 17.70
N GLU A 423 -62.73 2.56 18.60
CA GLU A 423 -61.52 3.19 19.14
C GLU A 423 -60.62 2.20 19.90
N ARG A 424 -61.21 1.30 20.69
CA ARG A 424 -60.47 0.25 21.41
C ARG A 424 -59.79 -0.73 20.47
N GLU A 425 -60.51 -1.24 19.47
CA GLU A 425 -59.96 -2.19 18.49
C GLU A 425 -58.94 -1.51 17.56
N GLN A 426 -59.14 -0.23 17.22
CA GLN A 426 -58.15 0.58 16.49
C GLN A 426 -56.86 0.73 17.31
N LYS A 427 -56.95 0.93 18.63
CA LYS A 427 -55.78 0.95 19.51
C LYS A 427 -55.06 -0.40 19.52
N ASN A 428 -55.79 -1.50 19.60
CA ASN A 428 -55.19 -2.85 19.53
C ASN A 428 -54.48 -3.10 18.19
N LEU A 429 -55.11 -2.70 17.08
CA LEU A 429 -54.51 -2.79 15.76
C LEU A 429 -53.23 -1.95 15.66
N ASN A 430 -53.25 -0.72 16.15
CA ASN A 430 -52.07 0.14 16.17
C ASN A 430 -50.94 -0.47 17.02
N THR A 431 -51.26 -1.01 18.21
CA THR A 431 -50.26 -1.70 19.04
C THR A 431 -49.67 -2.92 18.31
N LEU A 432 -50.51 -3.75 17.68
CA LEU A 432 -50.04 -4.92 16.92
C LEU A 432 -49.14 -4.51 15.76
N LEU A 433 -49.50 -3.47 15.01
CA LEU A 433 -48.69 -2.94 13.92
C LEU A 433 -47.34 -2.40 14.42
N THR A 434 -47.33 -1.64 15.53
CA THR A 434 -46.10 -1.16 16.15
C THR A 434 -45.22 -2.32 16.63
N SER A 435 -45.80 -3.35 17.26
CA SER A 435 -45.04 -4.53 17.68
C SER A 435 -44.49 -5.32 16.49
N ILE A 436 -45.24 -5.46 15.40
CA ILE A 436 -44.72 -6.07 14.16
C ILE A 436 -43.57 -5.24 13.58
N GLU A 437 -43.68 -3.91 13.56
CA GLU A 437 -42.59 -3.02 13.13
C GLU A 437 -41.37 -3.09 14.05
N GLU A 438 -41.56 -3.17 15.37
CA GLU A 438 -40.48 -3.32 16.34
C GLU A 438 -39.81 -4.69 16.23
N TRP A 439 -40.57 -5.78 16.07
CA TRP A 439 -40.04 -7.12 15.84
C TRP A 439 -39.29 -7.19 14.51
N LYS A 440 -39.80 -6.56 13.44
CA LYS A 440 -39.07 -6.40 12.18
C LYS A 440 -37.79 -5.56 12.34
N LYS A 441 -37.81 -4.54 13.20
CA LYS A 441 -36.60 -3.76 13.57
C LYS A 441 -35.62 -4.55 14.45
N GLN A 442 -36.09 -5.48 15.26
CA GLN A 442 -35.24 -6.38 16.04
C GLN A 442 -34.66 -7.50 15.16
N ILE A 443 -35.40 -7.91 14.13
CA ILE A 443 -34.90 -8.70 12.99
C ILE A 443 -33.92 -7.90 12.13
N ASN A 444 -33.93 -6.56 12.22
CA ASN A 444 -32.98 -5.66 11.54
C ASN A 444 -31.52 -5.75 12.07
N VAL A 445 -31.16 -6.93 12.57
CA VAL A 445 -29.90 -7.65 12.34
C VAL A 445 -29.74 -8.03 10.84
N GLU A 446 -30.50 -7.40 9.92
CA GLU A 446 -30.44 -7.59 8.44
C GLU A 446 -29.01 -7.70 7.92
N HIS A 447 -28.03 -7.07 8.56
CA HIS A 447 -26.64 -7.11 8.12
C HIS A 447 -25.91 -8.47 8.29
N TYR A 448 -26.35 -9.36 9.19
CA TYR A 448 -25.77 -10.72 9.29
C TYR A 448 -26.48 -11.73 8.38
N ASP A 449 -27.78 -11.55 8.15
CA ASP A 449 -28.63 -12.45 7.37
C ASP A 449 -28.52 -12.19 5.85
N THR A 450 -28.11 -10.99 5.42
CA THR A 450 -27.86 -10.67 4.00
C THR A 450 -26.49 -11.08 3.47
N GLY A 451 -25.60 -11.61 4.33
CA GLY A 451 -24.21 -11.91 3.95
C GLY A 451 -23.34 -10.65 3.70
N GLU A 452 -23.82 -9.46 4.10
CA GLU A 452 -23.12 -8.20 3.88
C GLU A 452 -22.06 -7.86 4.94
N ILE A 453 -22.14 -8.44 6.15
CA ILE A 453 -21.10 -8.33 7.18
C ILE A 453 -20.23 -9.58 7.22
N PHE A 454 -18.95 -9.38 6.95
CA PHE A 454 -17.91 -10.35 7.25
C PHE A 454 -17.48 -10.24 8.73
N ASP A 455 -17.50 -11.36 9.44
CA ASP A 455 -17.07 -11.49 10.84
C ASP A 455 -16.02 -12.60 10.95
N TRP A 456 -14.83 -12.27 11.45
CA TRP A 456 -13.73 -13.23 11.58
C TRP A 456 -14.12 -14.44 12.43
N THR A 457 -14.74 -14.19 13.58
CA THR A 457 -15.08 -15.20 14.58
C THR A 457 -16.23 -16.09 14.18
N VAL A 458 -17.12 -15.63 13.31
CA VAL A 458 -18.21 -16.44 12.76
C VAL A 458 -17.74 -17.20 11.51
N GLU A 459 -17.19 -16.48 10.53
CA GLU A 459 -16.85 -17.07 9.22
C GLU A 459 -15.74 -18.11 9.35
N PHE A 460 -14.81 -17.94 10.29
CA PHE A 460 -13.73 -18.89 10.56
C PHE A 460 -13.79 -19.43 11.99
N ALA A 461 -15.00 -19.66 12.52
CA ALA A 461 -15.21 -20.19 13.85
C ALA A 461 -14.39 -21.47 14.12
N GLU A 462 -14.22 -22.34 13.12
CA GLU A 462 -13.40 -23.56 13.23
C GLU A 462 -11.90 -23.28 13.48
N VAL A 463 -11.40 -22.12 13.03
CA VAL A 463 -10.02 -21.69 13.24
C VAL A 463 -9.85 -21.11 14.63
N PHE A 464 -10.77 -20.24 15.03
CA PHE A 464 -10.72 -19.54 16.31
C PHE A 464 -11.04 -20.46 17.50
N ALA A 465 -11.83 -21.52 17.29
CA ALA A 465 -12.00 -22.60 18.27
C ALA A 465 -10.68 -23.31 18.62
N ASP A 466 -9.74 -23.39 17.66
CA ASP A 466 -8.40 -23.94 17.85
C ASP A 466 -7.37 -22.87 18.26
N GLY A 467 -7.83 -21.66 18.60
CA GLY A 467 -7.02 -20.55 19.11
C GLY A 467 -6.48 -19.59 18.06
N GLY A 468 -6.84 -19.74 16.78
CA GLY A 468 -6.45 -18.82 15.69
C GLY A 468 -5.60 -19.47 14.59
N PHE A 469 -5.09 -18.65 13.67
CA PHE A 469 -4.31 -19.12 12.52
C PHE A 469 -2.87 -19.47 12.90
N ASP A 470 -2.31 -20.49 12.23
CA ASP A 470 -0.91 -20.88 12.35
C ASP A 470 0.03 -19.86 11.69
N VAL A 471 -0.38 -19.32 10.54
CA VAL A 471 0.36 -18.31 9.79
C VAL A 471 -0.59 -17.22 9.31
N VAL A 472 -0.20 -15.97 9.45
CA VAL A 472 -0.89 -14.81 8.86
C VAL A 472 0.12 -14.02 8.04
N MET A 473 -0.13 -13.85 6.73
CA MET A 473 0.78 -13.16 5.83
C MET A 473 0.05 -12.27 4.85
N ALA A 474 0.62 -11.10 4.52
CA ALA A 474 -0.03 -10.15 3.64
C ALA A 474 0.94 -9.12 3.06
N ASN A 475 0.51 -8.52 1.97
CA ASN A 475 0.95 -7.19 1.54
C ASN A 475 -0.20 -6.19 1.81
N PRO A 476 -0.33 -5.64 3.03
CA PRO A 476 -1.45 -4.76 3.38
C PRO A 476 -1.44 -3.45 2.56
N PRO A 477 -2.59 -2.77 2.43
CA PRO A 477 -2.69 -1.55 1.63
C PRO A 477 -1.87 -0.37 2.21
N TYR A 478 -1.27 0.43 1.33
CA TYR A 478 -0.40 1.58 1.66
C TYR A 478 -1.17 2.91 1.60
N ILE A 479 -2.26 3.00 2.35
CA ILE A 479 -3.09 4.20 2.38
C ILE A 479 -2.55 5.17 3.44
N ARG A 480 -2.16 6.36 2.97
CA ARG A 480 -1.66 7.41 3.85
C ARG A 480 -2.76 8.00 4.71
N GLN A 481 -2.40 8.37 5.93
CA GLN A 481 -3.31 8.94 6.92
C GLN A 481 -4.12 10.16 6.41
N GLU A 482 -3.60 10.97 5.49
CA GLU A 482 -4.32 12.17 4.98
C GLU A 482 -5.56 11.80 4.15
N LEU A 483 -5.59 10.60 3.58
CA LEU A 483 -6.69 10.10 2.76
C LEU A 483 -7.81 9.48 3.61
N LEU A 484 -7.54 9.21 4.89
CA LEU A 484 -8.51 8.64 5.81
C LEU A 484 -9.38 9.75 6.43
N GLY A 485 -10.69 9.66 6.24
CA GLY A 485 -11.66 10.59 6.80
C GLY A 485 -11.65 10.61 8.34
N ARG A 486 -12.01 11.76 8.93
CA ARG A 486 -12.03 11.96 10.39
C ARG A 486 -12.90 10.93 11.12
N ASP A 487 -14.10 10.67 10.59
CA ASP A 487 -15.02 9.67 11.12
C ASP A 487 -14.40 8.26 11.16
N TYR A 488 -13.81 7.82 10.04
CA TYR A 488 -13.13 6.53 9.95
C TYR A 488 -12.02 6.39 11.01
N LYS A 489 -11.26 7.45 11.25
CA LYS A 489 -10.20 7.46 12.27
C LYS A 489 -10.76 7.44 13.69
N GLU A 490 -11.68 8.34 14.02
CA GLU A 490 -12.12 8.56 15.41
C GLU A 490 -13.14 7.51 15.87
N ASN A 491 -14.06 7.10 14.99
CA ASN A 491 -15.20 6.24 15.35
C ASN A 491 -15.03 4.78 14.92
N LYS A 492 -14.08 4.47 14.01
CA LYS A 492 -13.85 3.09 13.56
C LYS A 492 -12.47 2.56 13.98
N LEU A 493 -11.38 3.21 13.58
CA LEU A 493 -10.04 2.72 13.91
C LEU A 493 -9.69 2.85 15.39
N LYS A 494 -9.95 4.01 16.00
CA LYS A 494 -9.57 4.27 17.40
C LYS A 494 -10.20 3.31 18.41
N PRO A 495 -11.50 2.97 18.33
CA PRO A 495 -12.11 2.01 19.25
C PRO A 495 -11.60 0.58 19.05
N ASN A 496 -11.34 0.17 17.80
CA ASN A 496 -10.91 -1.19 17.47
C ASN A 496 -9.41 -1.46 17.73
N PHE A 497 -8.58 -0.41 17.76
CA PHE A 497 -7.11 -0.53 17.84
C PHE A 497 -6.48 0.46 18.81
N ALA A 498 -7.11 0.73 19.95
CA ALA A 498 -6.68 1.73 20.92
C ALA A 498 -5.20 1.58 21.34
N GLU A 499 -4.73 0.34 21.40
CA GLU A 499 -3.37 -0.08 21.75
C GLU A 499 -2.31 0.38 20.76
N VAL A 500 -2.63 0.49 19.47
CA VAL A 500 -1.71 0.96 18.41
C VAL A 500 -2.12 2.28 17.75
N TYR A 501 -3.28 2.83 18.12
CA TYR A 501 -3.86 3.98 17.43
C TYR A 501 -3.02 5.24 17.51
N SER A 502 -2.83 5.85 16.33
CA SER A 502 -2.26 7.19 16.14
C SER A 502 -2.96 7.88 14.98
N GLY A 503 -3.38 9.15 15.18
CA GLY A 503 -4.14 9.91 14.17
C GLY A 503 -3.38 10.18 12.87
N THR A 504 -2.06 9.99 12.88
CA THR A 504 -1.15 10.16 11.74
C THR A 504 -0.53 8.85 11.26
N ALA A 505 -1.04 7.69 11.68
CA ALA A 505 -0.59 6.39 11.20
C ALA A 505 -1.23 6.02 9.86
N ASP A 506 -0.43 5.42 8.99
CA ASP A 506 -0.91 4.79 7.74
C ASP A 506 -1.70 3.50 8.06
N ILE A 507 -2.58 3.08 7.14
CA ILE A 507 -3.55 2.00 7.43
C ILE A 507 -2.90 0.64 7.77
N TYR A 508 -1.74 0.33 7.20
CA TYR A 508 -1.04 -0.94 7.44
C TYR A 508 -0.64 -1.15 8.91
N VAL A 509 -0.52 -0.08 9.71
CA VAL A 509 -0.22 -0.17 11.15
C VAL A 509 -1.28 -0.99 11.89
N TYR A 510 -2.53 -0.80 11.52
CA TYR A 510 -3.66 -1.50 12.12
C TYR A 510 -3.76 -2.95 11.64
N PHE A 511 -3.32 -3.23 10.40
CA PHE A 511 -3.21 -4.59 9.89
C PHE A 511 -2.20 -5.44 10.68
N PHE A 512 -1.07 -4.88 11.13
CA PHE A 512 -0.14 -5.61 12.01
C PHE A 512 -0.79 -6.03 13.33
N ALA A 513 -1.52 -5.11 13.99
CA ALA A 513 -2.22 -5.42 15.23
C ALA A 513 -3.31 -6.47 15.01
N ARG A 514 -4.11 -6.33 13.93
CA ARG A 514 -5.13 -7.32 13.54
C ARG A 514 -4.50 -8.69 13.29
N ALA A 515 -3.43 -8.77 12.50
CA ALA A 515 -2.72 -10.01 12.21
C ALA A 515 -2.22 -10.69 13.47
N ASN A 516 -1.58 -9.94 14.37
CA ASN A 516 -1.09 -10.50 15.63
C ASN A 516 -2.21 -11.04 16.51
N ALA A 517 -3.38 -10.39 16.51
CA ALA A 517 -4.55 -10.85 17.26
C ALA A 517 -5.25 -12.08 16.66
N MET A 518 -5.07 -12.33 15.35
CA MET A 518 -5.59 -13.53 14.67
C MET A 518 -4.69 -14.77 14.81
N LEU A 519 -3.42 -14.58 15.18
CA LEU A 519 -2.47 -15.66 15.34
C LEU A 519 -2.73 -16.44 16.63
N ARG A 520 -2.72 -17.76 16.55
CA ARG A 520 -2.67 -18.59 17.76
C ARG A 520 -1.34 -18.41 18.51
N THR A 521 -1.27 -18.94 19.73
CA THR A 521 -0.01 -19.02 20.47
C THR A 521 1.06 -19.73 19.64
N ASN A 522 2.24 -19.11 19.52
CA ASN A 522 3.35 -19.50 18.65
C ASN A 522 3.06 -19.46 17.12
N GLY A 523 1.94 -18.89 16.69
CA GLY A 523 1.65 -18.64 15.27
C GLY A 523 2.60 -17.59 14.67
N VAL A 524 2.83 -17.65 13.36
CA VAL A 524 3.82 -16.83 12.64
C VAL A 524 3.16 -15.75 11.80
N GLY A 525 3.56 -14.50 11.99
CA GLY A 525 3.17 -13.38 11.14
C GLY A 525 4.27 -13.01 10.16
N CYS A 526 3.94 -12.81 8.88
CA CYS A 526 4.91 -12.42 7.85
C CYS A 526 4.34 -11.38 6.88
N PHE A 527 4.68 -10.11 7.06
CA PHE A 527 4.14 -9.00 6.26
C PHE A 527 5.21 -8.31 5.43
N ILE A 528 4.84 -7.84 4.23
CA ILE A 528 5.62 -6.85 3.50
C ILE A 528 4.93 -5.48 3.63
N SER A 529 5.58 -4.51 4.23
CA SER A 529 5.04 -3.16 4.44
C SER A 529 6.13 -2.10 4.38
N SER A 530 5.79 -0.82 4.58
CA SER A 530 6.83 0.22 4.75
C SER A 530 7.60 0.05 6.07
N ASN A 531 8.91 0.30 6.08
CA ASN A 531 9.73 0.38 7.31
C ASN A 531 9.53 1.67 8.13
N LYS A 532 8.76 2.65 7.64
CA LYS A 532 8.61 3.96 8.31
C LYS A 532 8.11 3.87 9.75
N TRP A 533 7.22 2.93 10.06
CA TRP A 533 6.67 2.76 11.40
C TRP A 533 7.73 2.36 12.44
N LEU A 534 8.88 1.85 12.01
CA LEU A 534 10.00 1.56 12.90
C LEU A 534 10.67 2.82 13.46
N ARG A 535 10.63 3.94 12.72
CA ARG A 535 11.35 5.18 13.08
C ARG A 535 10.41 6.35 13.38
N ALA A 536 9.25 6.39 12.72
CA ALA A 536 8.27 7.45 12.86
C ALA A 536 7.62 7.45 14.26
N GLY A 537 7.24 8.65 14.72
CA GLY A 537 6.55 8.83 16.01
C GLY A 537 5.21 8.10 16.07
N TYR A 538 4.46 8.07 14.96
CA TYR A 538 3.16 7.37 14.92
C TYR A 538 3.27 5.86 15.16
N GLY A 539 4.43 5.26 14.88
CA GLY A 539 4.63 3.82 15.00
C GLY A 539 5.08 3.37 16.40
N GLU A 540 5.24 4.29 17.35
CA GLU A 540 5.72 3.97 18.71
C GLU A 540 4.89 2.91 19.41
N LYS A 541 3.57 3.07 19.38
CA LYS A 541 2.66 2.09 19.99
C LYS A 541 2.71 0.74 19.29
N LEU A 542 2.83 0.70 17.96
CA LEU A 542 2.98 -0.55 17.23
C LEU A 542 4.28 -1.27 17.58
N ARG A 543 5.40 -0.53 17.77
CA ARG A 543 6.65 -1.14 18.24
C ARG A 543 6.49 -1.75 19.63
N GLN A 544 5.83 -1.05 20.55
CA GLN A 544 5.55 -1.57 21.89
C GLN A 544 4.64 -2.80 21.86
N HIS A 545 3.63 -2.80 21.00
CA HIS A 545 2.68 -3.91 20.88
C HIS A 545 3.28 -5.13 20.17
N LEU A 546 4.12 -4.92 19.15
CA LEU A 546 4.65 -5.99 18.32
C LEU A 546 6.10 -6.35 18.67
N LEU A 547 7.04 -5.41 18.55
CA LEU A 547 8.47 -5.68 18.71
C LEU A 547 8.86 -6.05 20.14
N ASP A 548 8.28 -5.35 21.13
CA ASP A 548 8.64 -5.50 22.54
C ASP A 548 7.97 -6.72 23.18
N GLN A 549 6.81 -7.13 22.66
CA GLN A 549 5.99 -8.22 23.24
C GLN A 549 6.18 -9.55 22.51
N THR A 550 6.38 -9.54 21.19
CA THR A 550 6.43 -10.77 20.37
C THR A 550 7.86 -11.16 20.00
N LYS A 551 8.09 -12.43 19.67
CA LYS A 551 9.37 -12.88 19.09
C LYS A 551 9.49 -12.33 17.67
N PHE A 552 10.36 -11.35 17.47
CA PHE A 552 10.57 -10.72 16.18
C PHE A 552 11.85 -11.27 15.53
N HIS A 553 11.70 -12.04 14.46
CA HIS A 553 12.76 -12.90 13.94
C HIS A 553 13.56 -12.25 12.82
N LEU A 554 12.90 -11.57 11.87
CA LEU A 554 13.55 -11.09 10.66
C LEU A 554 12.98 -9.76 10.17
N VAL A 555 13.88 -8.88 9.74
CA VAL A 555 13.60 -7.72 8.89
C VAL A 555 14.43 -7.81 7.62
N VAL A 556 13.76 -7.72 6.47
CA VAL A 556 14.43 -7.50 5.18
C VAL A 556 14.05 -6.13 4.68
N ASP A 557 15.00 -5.22 4.58
CA ASP A 557 14.80 -3.84 4.12
C ASP A 557 15.30 -3.70 2.67
N PHE A 558 14.40 -3.38 1.76
CA PHE A 558 14.73 -3.14 0.35
C PHE A 558 14.97 -1.65 0.04
N GLY A 559 14.88 -0.75 1.03
CA GLY A 559 15.15 0.67 0.83
C GLY A 559 14.26 1.29 -0.26
N ASP A 560 14.87 1.94 -1.25
CA ASP A 560 14.21 2.53 -2.41
C ASP A 560 14.26 1.65 -3.67
N LEU A 561 14.63 0.37 -3.53
CA LEU A 561 14.65 -0.58 -4.63
C LEU A 561 13.25 -0.82 -5.20
N PRO A 562 13.12 -0.98 -6.54
CA PRO A 562 11.83 -1.08 -7.23
C PRO A 562 11.23 -2.49 -7.11
N VAL A 563 10.99 -2.99 -5.90
CA VAL A 563 10.28 -4.27 -5.68
C VAL A 563 8.87 -4.20 -6.25
N PHE A 564 8.22 -3.04 -6.14
CA PHE A 564 6.95 -2.73 -6.79
C PHE A 564 7.16 -1.70 -7.91
N LYS A 565 6.29 -1.68 -8.92
CA LYS A 565 6.30 -0.65 -9.99
C LYS A 565 6.08 0.79 -9.46
N ALA A 566 5.58 0.94 -8.23
CA ALA A 566 5.30 2.23 -7.60
C ALA A 566 6.39 2.66 -6.61
N THR A 567 6.43 3.96 -6.28
CA THR A 567 7.40 4.50 -5.31
C THR A 567 7.01 4.12 -3.88
N ALA A 568 7.57 3.03 -3.37
CA ALA A 568 7.39 2.55 -1.99
C ALA A 568 8.75 2.30 -1.31
N TYR A 569 8.73 2.00 0.00
CA TYR A 569 9.90 1.55 0.76
C TYR A 569 9.62 0.18 1.36
N PRO A 570 9.59 -0.88 0.53
CA PRO A 570 9.14 -2.20 0.96
C PRO A 570 10.12 -2.83 1.95
N SER A 571 9.58 -3.49 2.95
CA SER A 571 10.35 -4.29 3.90
C SER A 571 9.51 -5.46 4.39
N ILE A 572 10.15 -6.62 4.56
CA ILE A 572 9.52 -7.84 5.07
C ILE A 572 9.76 -7.91 6.58
N PHE A 573 8.72 -8.26 7.33
CA PHE A 573 8.72 -8.41 8.77
C PHE A 573 8.19 -9.79 9.14
N LEU A 574 9.02 -10.57 9.84
CA LEU A 574 8.66 -11.89 10.34
C LEU A 574 8.64 -11.87 11.87
N TRP A 575 7.50 -12.24 12.45
CA TRP A 575 7.34 -12.34 13.90
C TRP A 575 6.56 -13.60 14.27
N GLN A 576 6.57 -13.93 15.56
CA GLN A 576 5.85 -15.06 16.10
C GLN A 576 5.12 -14.64 17.38
N ASN A 577 3.84 -15.00 17.49
CA ASN A 577 2.97 -14.68 18.63
C ASN A 577 3.38 -15.49 19.88
N ALA A 578 4.54 -15.15 20.41
CA ALA A 578 5.17 -15.73 21.57
C ALA A 578 5.98 -14.64 22.26
N GLU A 579 6.14 -14.73 23.58
CA GLU A 579 6.86 -13.72 24.35
C GLU A 579 8.30 -13.50 23.84
N ARG A 580 8.72 -12.24 23.70
CA ARG A 580 10.02 -11.84 23.13
C ARG A 580 11.23 -12.57 23.74
N LYS A 581 11.29 -12.78 25.07
CA LYS A 581 12.35 -13.51 25.80
C LYS A 581 13.80 -13.29 25.28
N LYS A 582 14.19 -12.04 25.02
CA LYS A 582 15.50 -11.66 24.42
C LYS A 582 15.83 -12.29 23.05
N THR A 583 14.81 -12.70 22.29
CA THR A 583 14.98 -13.26 20.95
C THR A 583 15.70 -12.24 20.06
N PRO A 584 16.83 -12.61 19.42
CA PRO A 584 17.53 -11.72 18.49
C PRO A 584 16.73 -11.54 17.20
N THR A 585 16.96 -10.43 16.50
CA THR A 585 16.34 -10.17 15.19
C THR A 585 17.42 -10.16 14.12
N ALA A 586 17.26 -10.95 13.06
CA ALA A 586 18.07 -10.83 11.86
C ALA A 586 17.64 -9.59 11.06
N TRP A 587 18.59 -8.77 10.65
CA TRP A 587 18.33 -7.58 9.82
C TRP A 587 19.16 -7.66 8.54
N ALA A 588 18.48 -7.73 7.40
CA ALA A 588 19.10 -7.74 6.08
C ALA A 588 18.75 -6.45 5.33
N GLU A 589 19.76 -5.72 4.85
CA GLU A 589 19.57 -4.57 3.96
C GLU A 589 19.95 -4.99 2.54
N VAL A 590 18.98 -5.07 1.65
CA VAL A 590 19.18 -5.43 0.24
C VAL A 590 19.57 -4.17 -0.51
N LYS A 591 20.74 -4.18 -1.15
CA LYS A 591 21.27 -3.03 -1.90
C LYS A 591 21.15 -3.18 -3.41
N ASP A 592 20.97 -4.42 -3.89
CA ASP A 592 20.83 -4.75 -5.30
C ASP A 592 19.72 -5.80 -5.44
N LEU A 593 18.61 -5.40 -6.07
CA LEU A 593 17.46 -6.26 -6.24
C LEU A 593 17.69 -7.34 -7.30
N GLU A 594 18.43 -7.02 -8.36
CA GLU A 594 18.69 -7.95 -9.45
C GLU A 594 19.61 -9.07 -8.97
N LEU A 595 20.69 -8.71 -8.26
CA LEU A 595 21.58 -9.68 -7.62
C LEU A 595 20.83 -10.53 -6.58
N CYS A 596 19.96 -9.92 -5.77
CA CYS A 596 19.14 -10.63 -4.79
C CYS A 596 18.26 -11.70 -5.44
N TYR A 597 17.67 -11.40 -6.61
CA TYR A 597 16.89 -12.39 -7.36
C TYR A 597 17.75 -13.46 -8.04
N GLN A 598 18.92 -13.08 -8.57
CA GLN A 598 19.86 -14.03 -9.19
C GLN A 598 20.43 -15.04 -8.18
N GLU A 599 20.81 -14.60 -6.97
CA GLU A 599 21.32 -15.47 -5.90
C GLU A 599 20.21 -16.30 -5.22
N GLY A 600 18.95 -15.89 -5.40
CA GLY A 600 17.81 -16.35 -4.62
C GLY A 600 17.66 -15.54 -3.33
N VAL A 601 16.44 -15.03 -3.08
CA VAL A 601 16.17 -14.07 -2.00
C VAL A 601 16.62 -14.59 -0.63
N GLY A 602 16.35 -15.86 -0.31
CA GLY A 602 16.74 -16.46 0.97
C GLY A 602 18.26 -16.51 1.17
N ASN A 603 19.00 -16.94 0.14
CA ASN A 603 20.47 -17.01 0.18
C ASN A 603 21.10 -15.61 0.30
N HIS A 604 20.59 -14.65 -0.48
CA HIS A 604 21.06 -13.27 -0.43
C HIS A 604 20.81 -12.66 0.95
N VAL A 605 19.59 -12.82 1.48
CA VAL A 605 19.21 -12.35 2.82
C VAL A 605 20.10 -12.98 3.90
N ALA A 606 20.33 -14.29 3.87
CA ALA A 606 21.21 -14.96 4.82
C ALA A 606 22.66 -14.43 4.78
N LYS A 607 23.16 -14.08 3.58
CA LYS A 607 24.50 -13.54 3.36
C LYS A 607 24.67 -12.11 3.86
N VAL A 608 23.65 -11.26 3.74
CA VAL A 608 23.73 -9.83 4.12
C VAL A 608 23.12 -9.54 5.49
N ALA A 609 22.44 -10.51 6.10
CA ALA A 609 21.82 -10.36 7.40
C ALA A 609 22.88 -10.20 8.51
N HIS A 610 22.61 -9.27 9.43
CA HIS A 610 23.32 -9.16 10.69
C HIS A 610 22.36 -9.30 11.87
N ILE A 611 22.85 -9.83 12.98
CA ILE A 611 22.02 -10.10 14.15
C ILE A 611 21.98 -8.87 15.06
N LEU A 612 20.76 -8.38 15.31
CA LEU A 612 20.48 -7.31 16.24
C LEU A 612 20.03 -7.88 17.60
N PRO A 613 20.66 -7.46 18.72
CA PRO A 613 20.21 -7.81 20.05
C PRO A 613 18.78 -7.34 20.32
N ALA A 614 18.04 -8.07 21.15
CA ALA A 614 16.66 -7.72 21.50
C ALA A 614 16.55 -6.33 22.12
N GLU A 615 17.57 -5.91 22.87
CA GLU A 615 17.63 -4.62 23.57
C GLU A 615 17.72 -3.40 22.61
N GLN A 616 18.00 -3.61 21.32
CA GLN A 616 17.93 -2.53 20.33
C GLN A 616 16.48 -2.13 19.98
N PHE A 617 15.54 -3.04 20.23
CA PHE A 617 14.10 -2.87 20.07
C PHE A 617 13.46 -2.89 21.46
N GLY A 618 13.38 -1.72 22.09
CA GLY A 618 12.81 -1.56 23.42
C GLY A 618 12.20 -0.18 23.64
N THR A 619 11.69 0.05 24.85
CA THR A 619 10.91 1.23 25.23
C THR A 619 11.54 2.56 24.77
N GLY A 620 10.97 3.14 23.71
CA GLY A 620 11.43 4.40 23.08
C GLY A 620 11.42 4.36 21.55
N LYS A 621 12.07 5.35 20.90
CA LYS A 621 12.32 5.29 19.44
C LYS A 621 13.29 4.14 19.17
N ALA A 622 12.94 3.22 18.26
CA ALA A 622 13.81 2.11 17.90
C ALA A 622 15.20 2.63 17.52
N ARG A 623 16.23 2.14 18.19
CA ARG A 623 17.62 2.49 17.91
C ARG A 623 18.12 1.56 16.83
N ILE A 624 17.51 1.65 15.65
CA ILE A 624 17.94 0.88 14.48
C ILE A 624 19.23 1.51 14.01
N ALA A 625 20.33 0.93 14.46
CA ALA A 625 21.65 1.24 14.03
C ALA A 625 22.38 -0.10 13.99
N SER A 626 23.04 -0.40 12.88
CA SER A 626 24.06 -1.45 12.88
C SER A 626 25.01 -1.17 14.05
N THR A 627 25.62 -2.20 14.63
CA THR A 627 26.54 -2.07 15.77
C THR A 627 27.66 -1.06 15.54
N ALA A 628 28.06 -0.82 14.28
CA ALA A 628 28.97 0.27 13.88
C ALA A 628 28.33 1.68 13.91
N SER A 629 27.06 1.82 13.48
CA SER A 629 26.33 3.09 13.48
C SER A 629 25.84 3.54 14.86
N ALA A 630 25.64 2.62 15.81
CA ALA A 630 25.35 2.98 17.20
C ALA A 630 26.53 3.70 17.88
N SER A 631 27.76 3.33 17.50
CA SER A 631 29.01 3.90 18.02
C SER A 631 29.18 5.36 17.63
N LEU A 632 29.04 5.72 16.33
CA LEU A 632 29.24 7.09 15.85
C LEU A 632 28.25 8.06 16.50
N ARG A 633 26.97 7.72 16.47
CA ARG A 633 25.91 8.55 17.06
C ARG A 633 26.12 8.75 18.55
N GLY A 634 26.38 7.68 19.30
CA GLY A 634 26.63 7.75 20.73
C GLY A 634 27.87 8.58 21.07
N GLN A 635 28.95 8.45 20.28
CA GLN A 635 30.15 9.27 20.43
C GLN A 635 29.85 10.75 20.20
N MET A 636 29.19 11.10 19.10
CA MET A 636 28.83 12.48 18.78
C MET A 636 27.88 13.09 19.83
N GLU A 637 26.86 12.35 20.26
CA GLU A 637 25.93 12.77 21.32
C GLU A 637 26.63 12.96 22.67
N SER A 638 27.67 12.17 22.99
CA SER A 638 28.43 12.32 24.24
C SER A 638 29.39 13.53 24.25
N LYS A 639 29.75 14.04 23.07
CA LYS A 639 30.74 15.11 22.88
C LYS A 639 30.13 16.45 22.47
N GLY A 640 28.85 16.48 22.11
CA GLY A 640 28.16 17.66 21.65
C GLY A 640 26.89 17.97 22.43
N GLN A 641 26.49 19.23 22.39
CA GLN A 641 25.18 19.69 22.89
C GLN A 641 24.17 19.74 21.73
N PRO A 642 22.88 19.44 21.95
CA PRO A 642 21.87 19.52 20.90
C PRO A 642 21.82 20.92 20.24
N LEU A 643 21.65 20.98 18.91
CA LEU A 643 21.64 22.22 18.14
C LEU A 643 20.64 23.24 18.70
N LYS A 644 19.46 22.79 19.15
CA LYS A 644 18.46 23.67 19.77
C LYS A 644 19.00 24.38 21.01
N GLU A 645 19.71 23.66 21.86
CA GLU A 645 20.33 24.21 23.06
C GLU A 645 21.50 25.12 22.70
N TYR A 646 22.31 24.72 21.71
CA TYR A 646 23.46 25.49 21.22
C TYR A 646 23.05 26.89 20.74
N VAL A 647 22.04 26.99 19.87
CA VAL A 647 21.66 28.27 19.25
C VAL A 647 20.85 29.18 20.19
N LYS A 648 20.48 28.70 21.38
CA LYS A 648 19.67 29.43 22.39
C LYS A 648 18.41 30.07 21.78
N GLY A 649 17.86 29.44 20.75
CA GLY A 649 16.80 29.95 19.89
C GLY A 649 16.10 28.80 19.16
N GLU A 650 15.12 29.13 18.33
CA GLU A 650 14.39 28.13 17.55
C GLU A 650 14.96 28.00 16.13
N ILE A 651 14.72 26.86 15.51
CA ILE A 651 14.95 26.67 14.08
C ILE A 651 13.71 27.20 13.34
N TYR A 652 13.88 28.25 12.55
CA TYR A 652 12.78 28.92 11.87
C TYR A 652 12.58 28.36 10.46
N TYR A 653 11.37 28.53 9.92
CA TYR A 653 11.03 28.16 8.54
C TYR A 653 10.60 29.40 7.75
N GLY A 654 10.69 29.32 6.43
CA GLY A 654 10.35 30.43 5.55
C GLY A 654 8.85 30.66 5.35
N ILE A 655 8.54 31.50 4.37
CA ILE A 655 7.22 32.06 4.11
C ILE A 655 6.34 31.09 3.30
N LYS A 656 5.08 30.94 3.72
CA LYS A 656 4.05 30.27 2.92
C LYS A 656 3.18 31.33 2.24
N THR A 657 3.39 31.50 0.94
CA THR A 657 2.64 32.47 0.11
C THR A 657 1.20 32.04 -0.12
N GLY A 658 0.98 30.74 -0.38
CA GLY A 658 -0.31 30.18 -0.79
C GLY A 658 -0.67 30.41 -2.26
N LEU A 659 0.09 31.24 -2.99
CA LEU A 659 0.02 31.44 -4.44
C LEU A 659 1.31 32.14 -4.91
N ASN A 660 2.33 31.37 -5.32
CA ASN A 660 3.64 31.93 -5.64
C ASN A 660 3.59 32.99 -6.76
N GLU A 661 2.79 32.76 -7.80
CA GLU A 661 2.65 33.64 -8.97
C GLU A 661 2.22 35.07 -8.61
N ALA A 662 1.51 35.25 -7.49
CA ALA A 662 1.07 36.58 -7.05
C ALA A 662 2.12 37.30 -6.19
N PHE A 663 2.87 36.56 -5.37
CA PHE A 663 3.73 37.12 -4.33
C PHE A 663 5.22 37.07 -4.63
N VAL A 664 5.66 36.20 -5.54
CA VAL A 664 7.07 36.08 -5.96
C VAL A 664 7.19 36.74 -7.32
N ILE A 665 7.95 37.82 -7.39
CA ILE A 665 8.11 38.68 -8.57
C ILE A 665 9.58 38.71 -8.99
N ASP A 666 9.82 38.90 -10.28
CA ASP A 666 11.16 39.07 -10.83
C ASP A 666 11.67 40.51 -10.65
N ARG A 667 12.94 40.73 -11.05
CA ARG A 667 13.59 42.03 -11.02
C ARG A 667 12.85 43.10 -11.81
N GLU A 668 12.33 42.77 -13.00
CA GLU A 668 11.64 43.73 -13.87
C GLU A 668 10.33 44.22 -13.22
N THR A 669 9.54 43.29 -12.69
CA THR A 669 8.29 43.59 -11.99
C THR A 669 8.57 44.38 -10.72
N ARG A 670 9.60 44.02 -9.95
CA ARG A 670 10.06 44.83 -8.79
C ARG A 670 10.35 46.27 -9.21
N ASP A 671 11.17 46.46 -10.23
CA ASP A 671 11.62 47.78 -10.66
C ASP A 671 10.45 48.63 -11.15
N LYS A 672 9.50 48.01 -11.86
CA LYS A 672 8.24 48.64 -12.26
C LYS A 672 7.40 49.08 -11.05
N LEU A 673 7.18 48.20 -10.07
CA LEU A 673 6.37 48.52 -8.89
C LEU A 673 6.98 49.63 -8.04
N ILE A 674 8.31 49.65 -7.89
CA ILE A 674 9.03 50.70 -7.17
C ILE A 674 9.01 52.02 -7.94
N ALA A 675 9.06 51.98 -9.28
CA ALA A 675 8.96 53.17 -10.11
C ALA A 675 7.56 53.80 -10.05
N GLU A 676 6.51 52.98 -10.04
CA GLU A 676 5.11 53.43 -9.90
C GLU A 676 4.81 53.94 -8.47
N ASP A 677 5.32 53.26 -7.45
CA ASP A 677 5.20 53.67 -6.05
C ASP A 677 6.47 53.31 -5.26
N LYS A 678 7.23 54.34 -4.87
CA LYS A 678 8.49 54.19 -4.14
C LYS A 678 8.33 53.48 -2.80
N ARG A 679 7.14 53.55 -2.16
CA ARG A 679 6.88 52.85 -0.88
C ARG A 679 6.88 51.34 -1.05
N SER A 680 6.61 50.82 -2.26
CA SER A 680 6.65 49.38 -2.56
C SER A 680 7.98 48.73 -2.12
N ALA A 681 9.09 49.48 -2.16
CA ALA A 681 10.40 49.02 -1.71
C ALA A 681 10.43 48.57 -0.23
N GLU A 682 9.55 49.08 0.63
CA GLU A 682 9.48 48.73 2.06
C GLU A 682 9.01 47.27 2.27
N ILE A 683 8.12 46.80 1.39
CA ILE A 683 7.48 45.47 1.47
C ILE A 683 8.00 44.48 0.44
N ILE A 684 8.88 44.90 -0.48
CA ILE A 684 9.56 43.99 -1.40
C ILE A 684 10.85 43.50 -0.76
N LYS A 685 10.96 42.18 -0.54
CA LYS A 685 12.10 41.54 0.13
C LYS A 685 12.84 40.59 -0.81
N PRO A 686 14.17 40.46 -0.72
CA PRO A 686 14.91 39.49 -1.53
C PRO A 686 14.47 38.06 -1.17
N PHE A 687 14.21 37.22 -2.17
CA PHE A 687 13.57 35.91 -1.98
C PHE A 687 14.44 34.75 -2.47
N LEU A 688 14.31 33.59 -1.81
CA LEU A 688 14.98 32.35 -2.18
C LEU A 688 14.06 31.13 -2.10
N SER A 689 14.27 30.22 -3.04
CA SER A 689 13.80 28.83 -2.99
C SER A 689 14.91 27.88 -2.51
N GLY A 690 14.52 26.68 -2.05
CA GLY A 690 15.49 25.69 -1.55
C GLY A 690 16.50 25.17 -2.58
N ASN A 691 16.27 25.38 -3.88
CA ASN A 691 17.23 25.02 -4.91
C ASN A 691 18.41 26.01 -4.99
N GLU A 692 18.21 27.24 -4.54
CA GLU A 692 19.20 28.32 -4.60
C GLU A 692 20.18 28.25 -3.42
N VAL A 693 19.84 27.52 -2.36
CA VAL A 693 20.74 27.30 -1.21
C VAL A 693 21.65 26.09 -1.47
N ARG A 694 22.96 26.32 -1.48
CA ARG A 694 24.00 25.29 -1.66
C ARG A 694 24.88 25.17 -0.41
N ARG A 695 25.91 24.33 -0.48
CA ARG A 695 26.92 24.20 0.57
C ARG A 695 27.83 25.43 0.47
N PHE A 696 27.84 26.28 1.50
CA PHE A 696 28.64 27.51 1.58
C PHE A 696 28.37 28.57 0.49
N GLU A 697 27.31 28.47 -0.31
CA GLU A 697 27.00 29.45 -1.35
C GLU A 697 25.48 29.56 -1.63
N ILE A 698 25.05 30.75 -2.06
CA ILE A 698 23.66 31.06 -2.40
C ILE A 698 23.62 31.51 -3.87
N HIS A 699 22.78 30.85 -4.67
CA HIS A 699 22.58 31.14 -6.10
C HIS A 699 21.29 31.92 -6.29
N SER A 700 21.26 33.20 -5.93
CA SER A 700 20.05 34.00 -6.06
C SER A 700 19.66 34.19 -7.52
N LYS A 701 18.38 33.95 -7.83
CA LYS A 701 17.77 34.29 -9.13
C LYS A 701 17.36 35.75 -9.25
N GLU A 702 17.56 36.52 -8.18
CA GLU A 702 17.01 37.87 -8.04
C GLU A 702 15.48 37.87 -8.10
N ASP A 703 14.87 36.86 -7.48
CA ASP A 703 13.45 36.85 -7.18
C ASP A 703 13.20 37.70 -5.91
N PHE A 704 12.01 38.29 -5.85
CA PHE A 704 11.58 39.13 -4.74
C PHE A 704 10.22 38.70 -4.23
N LEU A 705 10.02 38.85 -2.93
CA LEU A 705 8.78 38.55 -2.23
C LEU A 705 8.04 39.84 -1.90
N LEU A 706 6.77 39.90 -2.26
CA LEU A 706 5.81 40.85 -1.71
C LEU A 706 5.45 40.43 -0.28
N TYR A 707 6.15 40.98 0.71
CA TYR A 707 5.99 40.65 2.12
C TYR A 707 4.84 41.42 2.76
N ILE A 708 3.66 40.79 2.76
CA ILE A 708 2.41 41.41 3.22
C ILE A 708 1.87 40.65 4.45
N PRO A 709 2.16 41.13 5.67
CA PRO A 709 1.59 40.56 6.90
C PRO A 709 0.09 40.88 7.02
N TRP A 710 -0.60 40.17 7.92
CA TRP A 710 -2.07 40.23 8.02
C TRP A 710 -2.60 41.61 8.41
N GLU A 711 -1.80 42.37 9.15
CA GLU A 711 -2.14 43.67 9.72
C GLU A 711 -1.74 44.85 8.81
N LEU A 712 -1.08 44.58 7.67
CA LEU A 712 -0.65 45.62 6.74
C LEU A 712 -1.84 46.19 5.97
N LYS A 713 -1.96 47.52 5.98
CA LYS A 713 -2.92 48.27 5.15
C LYS A 713 -2.40 48.35 3.73
N ILE A 714 -2.93 47.53 2.83
CA ILE A 714 -2.43 47.45 1.45
C ILE A 714 -2.75 48.71 0.63
N GLU A 715 -3.72 49.50 1.08
CA GLU A 715 -4.14 50.76 0.46
C GLU A 715 -3.03 51.82 0.50
N ASP A 716 -2.07 51.67 1.42
CA ASP A 716 -0.86 52.49 1.49
C ASP A 716 0.16 52.19 0.37
N TYR A 717 -0.04 51.10 -0.38
CA TYR A 717 0.83 50.59 -1.45
C TYR A 717 0.05 50.34 -2.74
N PRO A 718 -0.47 51.39 -3.42
CA PRO A 718 -1.40 51.26 -4.54
C PRO A 718 -0.84 50.46 -5.73
N ALA A 719 0.46 50.56 -6.05
CA ALA A 719 1.06 49.79 -7.14
C ALA A 719 1.01 48.28 -6.86
N VAL A 720 1.35 47.87 -5.63
CA VAL A 720 1.30 46.46 -5.19
C VAL A 720 -0.14 45.97 -5.10
N LEU A 721 -1.08 46.79 -4.63
CA LEU A 721 -2.50 46.46 -4.60
C LEU A 721 -3.04 46.20 -6.02
N ASN A 722 -2.68 47.05 -6.98
CA ASN A 722 -3.07 46.90 -8.38
C ASN A 722 -2.51 45.59 -8.96
N HIS A 723 -1.24 45.28 -8.69
CA HIS A 723 -0.64 44.00 -9.09
C HIS A 723 -1.42 42.79 -8.53
N LEU A 724 -1.68 42.76 -7.22
CA LEU A 724 -2.40 41.65 -6.59
C LEU A 724 -3.86 41.53 -7.02
N THR A 725 -4.47 42.63 -7.44
CA THR A 725 -5.86 42.63 -7.93
C THR A 725 -6.02 41.76 -9.18
N ASN A 726 -4.98 41.65 -10.02
CA ASN A 726 -4.97 40.72 -11.16
C ASN A 726 -5.10 39.25 -10.73
N TYR A 727 -4.72 38.92 -9.49
CA TYR A 727 -4.78 37.58 -8.92
C TYR A 727 -5.93 37.39 -7.92
N LYS A 728 -6.79 38.39 -7.72
CA LYS A 728 -7.81 38.41 -6.66
C LYS A 728 -8.72 37.18 -6.67
N SER A 729 -9.19 36.76 -7.84
CA SER A 729 -10.04 35.58 -8.00
C SER A 729 -9.36 34.30 -7.50
N ALA A 730 -8.08 34.09 -7.83
CA ALA A 730 -7.30 32.95 -7.36
C ALA A 730 -6.98 33.06 -5.86
N LEU A 731 -6.63 34.25 -5.38
CA LEU A 731 -6.30 34.51 -3.98
C LEU A 731 -7.49 34.29 -3.03
N MET A 732 -8.72 34.59 -3.48
CA MET A 732 -9.95 34.36 -2.71
C MET A 732 -10.31 32.87 -2.58
N LYS A 733 -9.84 32.00 -3.48
CA LYS A 733 -10.05 30.55 -3.39
C LYS A 733 -9.17 29.86 -2.35
N ARG A 734 -8.18 30.56 -1.79
CA ARG A 734 -7.31 30.01 -0.73
C ARG A 734 -8.15 29.72 0.51
N ALA A 735 -7.93 28.55 1.14
CA ALA A 735 -8.71 28.09 2.29
C ALA A 735 -8.87 29.14 3.41
N GLU A 736 -7.78 29.84 3.77
CA GLU A 736 -7.79 30.86 4.83
C GLU A 736 -8.52 32.15 4.41
N ALA A 737 -8.53 32.49 3.12
CA ALA A 737 -9.27 33.63 2.57
C ALA A 737 -10.77 33.31 2.45
N ALA A 738 -11.12 32.07 2.10
CA ALA A 738 -12.50 31.60 2.00
C ALA A 738 -13.24 31.65 3.36
N VAL A 739 -12.52 31.41 4.46
CA VAL A 739 -13.05 31.55 5.83
C VAL A 739 -12.82 32.93 6.46
N GLN A 740 -12.39 33.91 5.66
CA GLN A 740 -12.12 35.31 6.07
C GLN A 740 -11.18 35.46 7.29
N ARG A 741 -10.21 34.56 7.44
CA ARG A 741 -9.29 34.60 8.59
C ARG A 741 -8.34 35.80 8.56
N HIS A 742 -7.95 36.22 7.36
CA HIS A 742 -7.09 37.38 7.10
C HIS A 742 -7.43 37.99 5.74
N PRO A 743 -7.00 39.24 5.44
CA PRO A 743 -7.27 39.87 4.15
C PRO A 743 -6.81 39.00 2.97
N TRP A 744 -7.57 39.03 1.86
CA TRP A 744 -7.33 38.18 0.68
C TRP A 744 -5.97 38.44 0.04
N TYR A 745 -5.40 39.63 0.22
CA TYR A 745 -4.10 40.06 -0.31
C TYR A 745 -2.92 39.68 0.59
N ALA A 746 -3.15 39.17 1.80
CA ALA A 746 -2.06 38.87 2.74
C ALA A 746 -1.45 37.48 2.52
N LEU A 747 -0.23 37.28 3.01
CA LEU A 747 0.46 36.00 3.00
C LEU A 747 -0.26 34.96 3.88
N THR A 748 -0.28 33.69 3.47
CA THR A 748 -0.91 32.61 4.25
C THR A 748 -0.20 32.38 5.60
N ARG A 749 1.14 32.40 5.60
CA ARG A 749 1.96 32.44 6.81
C ARG A 749 3.17 33.32 6.57
N TYR A 750 3.30 34.40 7.33
CA TYR A 750 4.37 35.38 7.20
C TYR A 750 5.47 35.28 8.29
N GLY A 751 5.34 34.32 9.22
CA GLY A 751 6.26 34.17 10.35
C GLY A 751 6.02 35.17 11.49
N SER A 752 4.76 35.38 11.88
CA SER A 752 4.33 36.45 12.80
C SER A 752 5.11 36.52 14.12
N SER A 753 5.51 35.38 14.70
CA SER A 753 6.27 35.34 15.96
C SER A 753 7.77 35.60 15.81
N TYR A 754 8.33 35.57 14.60
CA TYR A 754 9.78 35.64 14.38
C TYR A 754 10.19 36.42 13.12
N PHE A 755 9.32 37.27 12.56
CA PHE A 755 9.62 37.98 11.32
C PHE A 755 10.90 38.83 11.37
N LYS A 756 11.22 39.40 12.54
CA LYS A 756 12.46 40.16 12.76
C LYS A 756 13.72 39.30 12.61
N SER A 757 13.61 37.99 12.76
CA SER A 757 14.72 37.05 12.61
C SER A 757 15.15 36.87 11.16
N PHE A 758 14.30 37.16 10.17
CA PHE A 758 14.72 37.18 8.75
C PHE A 758 15.76 38.28 8.46
N GLU A 759 15.73 39.37 9.20
CA GLU A 759 16.59 40.54 8.97
C GLU A 759 17.94 40.45 9.73
N LYS A 760 18.14 39.42 10.55
CA LYS A 760 19.39 39.15 11.27
C LYS A 760 20.36 38.35 10.40
N PRO A 761 21.69 38.42 10.67
CA PRO A 761 22.62 37.42 10.17
C PRO A 761 22.13 36.02 10.52
N LYS A 762 22.20 35.11 9.55
CA LYS A 762 21.58 33.80 9.69
C LYS A 762 22.24 32.74 8.85
N ILE A 763 22.21 31.50 9.31
CA ILE A 763 22.53 30.33 8.51
C ILE A 763 21.24 29.81 7.90
N ILE A 764 21.19 29.67 6.58
CA ILE A 764 20.03 29.16 5.83
C ILE A 764 20.34 27.79 5.24
N TYR A 765 19.29 26.96 5.09
CA TYR A 765 19.43 25.64 4.49
C TYR A 765 18.10 25.12 3.92
N PRO A 766 18.14 24.27 2.88
CA PRO A 766 16.94 23.69 2.29
C PRO A 766 16.49 22.45 3.08
N VAL A 767 15.17 22.30 3.23
CA VAL A 767 14.57 21.14 3.90
C VAL A 767 14.84 19.85 3.16
N ILE A 768 14.89 19.85 1.83
CA ILE A 768 15.10 18.64 1.02
C ILE A 768 16.44 18.73 0.31
N SER A 769 17.35 17.80 0.59
CA SER A 769 18.69 17.79 0.00
C SER A 769 19.34 16.40 0.04
N THR A 770 20.20 16.07 -0.93
CA THR A 770 20.98 14.82 -0.90
C THR A 770 22.17 14.85 0.06
N LYS A 771 22.58 16.05 0.50
CA LYS A 771 23.68 16.28 1.45
C LYS A 771 23.48 17.58 2.24
N PRO A 772 24.20 17.84 3.33
CA PRO A 772 24.19 19.14 4.00
C PRO A 772 24.46 20.29 3.02
N ARG A 773 23.57 21.29 3.03
CA ARG A 773 23.64 22.51 2.20
C ARG A 773 23.33 23.72 3.06
N PHE A 774 24.27 24.07 3.94
CA PHE A 774 24.16 25.25 4.81
C PHE A 774 24.97 26.40 4.24
N SER A 775 24.42 27.61 4.28
CA SER A 775 25.09 28.83 3.84
C SER A 775 24.81 29.95 4.81
N PHE A 776 25.79 30.82 5.02
CA PHE A 776 25.61 32.03 5.81
C PHE A 776 25.05 33.15 4.94
N ASP A 777 23.96 33.78 5.40
CA ASP A 777 23.26 34.83 4.68
C ASP A 777 23.56 36.21 5.26
N GLU A 778 24.27 37.00 4.46
CA GLU A 778 24.58 38.42 4.72
C GLU A 778 23.61 39.38 4.02
N HIS A 779 22.75 38.87 3.12
CA HIS A 779 21.88 39.65 2.23
C HIS A 779 20.41 39.70 2.68
N LYS A 780 20.11 39.12 3.86
CA LYS A 780 18.79 39.17 4.49
C LYS A 780 17.68 38.56 3.63
N PHE A 781 17.97 37.45 2.98
CA PHE A 781 17.01 36.71 2.16
C PHE A 781 15.82 36.19 2.97
N TYR A 782 14.65 36.20 2.34
CA TYR A 782 13.44 35.53 2.79
C TYR A 782 13.28 34.23 2.00
N GLY A 783 13.17 33.11 2.72
CA GLY A 783 12.99 31.80 2.10
C GLY A 783 11.52 31.42 1.92
N ASN A 784 11.21 30.49 1.04
CA ASN A 784 9.91 29.79 1.03
C ASN A 784 9.79 28.80 2.22
N ASP A 785 8.63 28.14 2.39
CA ASP A 785 8.38 27.19 3.48
C ASP A 785 9.30 25.94 3.48
N LYS A 786 10.16 25.79 2.46
CA LYS A 786 11.19 24.74 2.34
C LYS A 786 12.62 25.26 2.54
N VAL A 787 12.79 26.52 2.92
CA VAL A 787 14.06 27.11 3.34
C VAL A 787 13.95 27.42 4.83
N PHE A 788 14.75 26.72 5.63
CA PHE A 788 14.82 26.88 7.08
C PHE A 788 16.06 27.70 7.43
N PHE A 789 16.06 28.32 8.61
CA PHE A 789 17.18 29.15 9.03
C PHE A 789 17.38 29.21 10.54
N LEU A 790 18.63 29.51 10.91
CA LEU A 790 19.11 29.76 12.28
C LEU A 790 19.55 31.22 12.34
N ALA A 791 18.89 32.04 13.15
CA ALA A 791 19.21 33.47 13.25
C ALA A 791 20.41 33.73 14.17
N VAL A 792 21.59 33.27 13.73
CA VAL A 792 22.86 33.32 14.46
C VAL A 792 23.98 33.84 13.55
N ASP A 793 24.93 34.57 14.16
CA ASP A 793 26.17 35.03 13.55
C ASP A 793 27.33 34.10 13.99
N ASP A 794 27.37 32.88 13.45
CA ASP A 794 28.29 31.82 13.90
C ASP A 794 28.87 31.01 12.72
N PHE A 795 30.05 31.41 12.25
CA PHE A 795 30.78 30.67 11.21
C PHE A 795 31.37 29.34 11.69
N TYR A 796 31.61 29.16 13.00
CA TYR A 796 32.02 27.86 13.54
C TYR A 796 30.88 26.85 13.33
N LEU A 797 29.66 27.24 13.68
CA LEU A 797 28.47 26.42 13.45
C LEU A 797 28.27 26.12 11.97
N LEU A 798 28.49 27.09 11.07
CA LEU A 798 28.45 26.85 9.62
C LEU A 798 29.43 25.75 9.18
N GLY A 799 30.66 25.78 9.69
CA GLY A 799 31.68 24.76 9.43
C GLY A 799 31.25 23.38 9.91
N VAL A 800 30.76 23.29 11.16
CA VAL A 800 30.26 22.03 11.73
C VAL A 800 29.08 21.48 10.93
N LEU A 801 28.07 22.30 10.62
CA LEU A 801 26.85 21.87 9.92
C LEU A 801 27.11 21.34 8.50
N ASN A 802 28.15 21.84 7.84
CA ASN A 802 28.56 21.38 6.52
C ASN A 802 29.60 20.25 6.55
N SER A 803 30.00 19.75 7.73
CA SER A 803 31.04 18.72 7.85
C SER A 803 30.55 17.32 7.44
N GLN A 804 31.49 16.47 7.02
CA GLN A 804 31.23 15.06 6.69
C GLN A 804 30.74 14.28 7.91
N ALA A 805 31.26 14.56 9.12
CA ALA A 805 30.80 13.94 10.36
C ALA A 805 29.30 14.21 10.63
N VAL A 806 28.84 15.44 10.38
CA VAL A 806 27.41 15.77 10.46
C VAL A 806 26.61 15.05 9.38
N PHE A 807 27.14 14.91 8.16
CA PHE A 807 26.45 14.14 7.13
C PHE A 807 26.32 12.66 7.52
N ASP A 808 27.36 12.06 8.08
CA ASP A 808 27.35 10.68 8.55
C ASP A 808 26.33 10.47 9.67
N TRP A 809 26.23 11.41 10.61
CA TRP A 809 25.18 11.42 11.64
C TRP A 809 23.77 11.53 11.03
N VAL A 810 23.60 12.38 10.00
CA VAL A 810 22.33 12.54 9.29
C VAL A 810 21.93 11.23 8.59
N LYS A 811 22.85 10.56 7.89
CA LYS A 811 22.60 9.25 7.25
C LYS A 811 22.11 8.20 8.25
N GLN A 812 22.57 8.28 9.52
CA GLN A 812 22.17 7.35 10.58
C GLN A 812 20.87 7.74 11.31
N THR A 813 20.44 8.99 11.20
CA THR A 813 19.30 9.52 11.97
C THR A 813 18.07 9.72 11.09
N LEU A 814 18.25 10.13 9.83
CA LEU A 814 17.19 10.37 8.87
C LEU A 814 17.05 9.18 7.91
N SER A 815 15.80 8.83 7.58
CA SER A 815 15.54 7.94 6.44
C SER A 815 15.66 8.73 5.14
N PRO A 816 16.40 8.23 4.15
CA PRO A 816 16.44 8.85 2.83
C PRO A 816 15.04 8.80 2.19
N LEU A 817 14.71 9.87 1.50
CA LEU A 817 13.68 9.96 0.48
C LEU A 817 14.25 9.43 -0.85
N ARG A 818 13.36 9.02 -1.77
CA ARG A 818 13.67 8.52 -3.12
C ARG A 818 14.78 9.35 -3.79
N GLY A 819 15.79 8.66 -4.32
CA GLY A 819 16.91 9.31 -5.01
C GLY A 819 17.99 9.87 -4.08
N GLY A 820 18.10 9.32 -2.85
CA GLY A 820 19.12 9.69 -1.87
C GLY A 820 18.93 11.06 -1.23
N PHE A 821 17.71 11.63 -1.28
CA PHE A 821 17.41 12.90 -0.62
C PHE A 821 17.16 12.69 0.87
N TYR A 822 17.34 13.71 1.69
CA TYR A 822 17.01 13.73 3.12
C TYR A 822 16.13 14.92 3.44
N GLU A 823 15.27 14.79 4.44
CA GLU A 823 14.37 15.85 4.91
C GLU A 823 14.87 16.48 6.24
N PHE A 824 15.59 17.59 6.15
CA PHE A 824 16.22 18.33 7.26
C PHE A 824 15.23 19.21 8.06
N ARG A 825 14.05 18.68 8.45
CA ARG A 825 13.10 19.46 9.28
C ARG A 825 13.65 19.78 10.66
N SER A 826 13.13 20.84 11.28
CA SER A 826 13.52 21.29 12.63
C SER A 826 13.46 20.15 13.66
N ILE A 827 12.40 19.33 13.66
CA ILE A 827 12.23 18.19 14.59
C ILE A 827 13.39 17.19 14.59
N PHE A 828 14.13 17.11 13.48
CA PHE A 828 15.31 16.27 13.36
C PHE A 828 16.58 17.06 13.69
N MET A 829 16.71 18.26 13.12
CA MET A 829 17.89 19.10 13.25
C MET A 829 18.10 19.61 14.68
N GLU A 830 17.04 19.84 15.46
CA GLU A 830 17.09 20.29 16.85
C GLU A 830 17.96 19.38 17.74
N LYS A 831 18.09 18.10 17.37
CA LYS A 831 18.84 17.08 18.11
C LYS A 831 20.27 16.88 17.63
N LEU A 832 20.68 17.51 16.53
CA LEU A 832 22.02 17.37 15.99
C LEU A 832 23.03 17.81 17.07
N PRO A 833 23.93 16.93 17.55
CA PRO A 833 24.94 17.34 18.51
C PRO A 833 25.91 18.32 17.84
N ILE A 834 26.23 19.42 18.52
CA ILE A 834 27.24 20.40 18.11
C ILE A 834 28.41 20.28 19.09
N PRO A 835 29.65 20.02 18.62
CA PRO A 835 30.73 19.65 19.51
C PRO A 835 31.20 20.86 20.30
N ASN A 836 31.60 20.60 21.55
CA ASN A 836 32.34 21.59 22.31
C ASN A 836 33.78 21.66 21.79
N ALA A 837 34.30 22.87 21.65
CA ALA A 837 35.65 23.17 21.16
C ALA A 837 36.24 24.32 21.98
N SER A 838 37.58 24.34 22.10
CA SER A 838 38.31 25.48 22.66
C SER A 838 38.11 26.73 21.80
N ASP A 839 38.35 27.91 22.36
CA ASP A 839 38.19 29.17 21.63
C ASP A 839 39.10 29.21 20.38
N ASP A 840 40.34 28.73 20.49
CA ASP A 840 41.28 28.64 19.35
C ASP A 840 40.74 27.75 18.22
N GLU A 841 40.18 26.58 18.56
CA GLU A 841 39.67 25.64 17.56
C GLU A 841 38.35 26.14 16.94
N ARG A 842 37.52 26.82 17.73
CA ARG A 842 36.32 27.52 17.24
C ARG A 842 36.70 28.58 16.23
N GLU A 843 37.68 29.42 16.54
CA GLU A 843 38.16 30.47 15.64
C GLU A 843 38.80 29.88 14.37
N ALA A 844 39.56 28.79 14.50
CA ALA A 844 40.17 28.11 13.36
C ALA A 844 39.10 27.59 12.37
N VAL A 845 38.11 26.85 12.84
CA VAL A 845 37.03 26.31 12.00
C VAL A 845 36.14 27.45 11.45
N ALA A 846 35.83 28.47 12.24
CA ALA A 846 35.07 29.63 11.79
C ALA A 846 35.77 30.38 10.65
N ARG A 847 37.08 30.60 10.77
CA ARG A 847 37.90 31.24 9.72
C ARG A 847 37.88 30.43 8.44
N LEU A 848 38.09 29.11 8.53
CA LEU A 848 38.03 28.20 7.37
C LEU A 848 36.65 28.22 6.71
N ALA A 849 35.57 28.15 7.49
CA ALA A 849 34.20 28.19 6.97
C ALA A 849 33.90 29.51 6.23
N LYS A 850 34.35 30.64 6.79
CA LYS A 850 34.21 31.96 6.17
C LYS A 850 35.03 32.07 4.89
N GLU A 851 36.27 31.57 4.90
CA GLU A 851 37.14 31.53 3.72
C GLU A 851 36.54 30.68 2.60
N THR A 852 36.03 29.49 2.91
CA THR A 852 35.33 28.62 1.96
C THR A 852 34.15 29.32 1.31
N GLN A 853 33.28 29.97 2.08
CA GLN A 853 32.15 30.73 1.53
C GLN A 853 32.61 31.89 0.63
N ASN A 854 33.68 32.60 1.00
CA ASN A 854 34.25 33.66 0.16
C ASN A 854 34.82 33.13 -1.16
N LEU A 855 35.49 31.98 -1.14
CA LEU A 855 36.02 31.33 -2.35
C LEU A 855 34.90 30.86 -3.28
N HIS A 856 33.85 30.24 -2.72
CA HIS A 856 32.66 29.88 -3.50
C HIS A 856 31.99 31.11 -4.12
N ALA A 857 31.88 32.22 -3.37
CA ALA A 857 31.35 33.48 -3.91
C ALA A 857 32.20 34.03 -5.08
N ARG A 858 33.54 34.00 -4.97
CA ARG A 858 34.45 34.39 -6.07
C ARG A 858 34.29 33.48 -7.29
N ARG A 859 34.18 32.17 -7.07
CA ARG A 859 33.95 31.19 -8.14
C ARG A 859 32.61 31.46 -8.83
N ARG A 860 31.55 31.69 -8.05
CA ARG A 860 30.22 31.99 -8.58
C ARG A 860 30.22 33.28 -9.42
N ALA A 861 30.85 34.34 -8.95
CA ALA A 861 30.96 35.59 -9.71
C ALA A 861 31.61 35.37 -11.10
N LYS A 862 32.64 34.52 -11.19
CA LYS A 862 33.26 34.14 -12.46
C LYS A 862 32.30 33.33 -13.35
N VAL A 863 31.56 32.37 -12.77
CA VAL A 863 30.58 31.57 -13.51
C VAL A 863 29.45 32.45 -14.05
N GLU A 864 28.91 33.37 -13.26
CA GLU A 864 27.83 34.25 -13.72
C GLU A 864 28.29 35.20 -14.82
N GLN A 865 29.52 35.70 -14.73
CA GLN A 865 30.10 36.47 -15.83
C GLN A 865 30.26 35.61 -17.08
N PHE A 866 30.74 34.37 -16.93
CA PHE A 866 30.84 33.43 -18.04
C PHE A 866 29.48 33.12 -18.70
N LEU A 867 28.44 32.88 -17.91
CA LEU A 867 27.09 32.65 -18.43
C LEU A 867 26.62 33.86 -19.26
N ARG A 868 26.85 35.08 -18.74
CA ARG A 868 26.56 36.33 -19.48
C ARG A 868 27.36 36.42 -20.79
N ASP A 869 28.65 36.09 -20.75
CA ASP A 869 29.55 36.13 -21.93
C ASP A 869 29.10 35.16 -23.04
N ILE A 870 28.44 34.05 -22.69
CA ILE A 870 27.89 33.08 -23.65
C ILE A 870 26.40 33.30 -23.97
N GLY A 871 25.82 34.43 -23.56
CA GLY A 871 24.43 34.79 -23.85
C GLY A 871 23.38 34.04 -23.02
N THR A 872 23.78 33.44 -21.89
CA THR A 872 22.87 32.75 -20.95
C THR A 872 22.61 33.62 -19.72
N SER A 873 21.35 33.77 -19.34
CA SER A 873 21.00 34.53 -18.12
C SER A 873 21.33 33.74 -16.85
N PRO A 874 22.09 34.30 -15.88
CA PRO A 874 22.29 33.68 -14.57
C PRO A 874 21.00 33.46 -13.78
N ALA A 875 19.91 34.21 -14.06
CA ALA A 875 18.61 34.00 -13.41
C ALA A 875 17.90 32.71 -13.87
N GLN A 876 18.25 32.22 -15.07
CA GLN A 876 17.75 30.92 -15.60
C GLN A 876 18.59 29.73 -15.10
N SER A 877 19.49 29.99 -14.14
CA SER A 877 20.37 29.00 -13.52
C SER A 877 19.60 27.89 -12.81
N SER A 878 20.07 26.66 -13.00
CA SER A 878 19.55 25.42 -12.44
C SER A 878 20.73 24.54 -12.03
N SER A 879 20.62 23.85 -10.87
CA SER A 879 21.60 22.84 -10.43
C SER A 879 21.98 21.80 -11.47
N ARG A 880 21.08 21.59 -12.44
CA ARG A 880 21.21 20.58 -13.49
C ARG A 880 21.98 21.08 -14.71
N SER A 881 22.23 22.39 -14.81
CA SER A 881 22.97 22.96 -15.92
C SER A 881 24.46 22.66 -15.76
N VAL A 882 25.00 21.85 -16.65
CA VAL A 882 26.44 21.52 -16.66
C VAL A 882 27.30 22.76 -16.98
N LEU A 883 26.72 23.79 -17.64
CA LEU A 883 27.40 25.06 -17.93
C LEU A 883 27.70 25.89 -16.67
N GLU A 884 27.04 25.59 -15.55
CA GLU A 884 27.32 26.25 -14.26
C GLU A 884 28.54 25.67 -13.54
N LYS A 885 29.08 24.58 -14.08
CA LYS A 885 30.26 23.91 -13.55
C LYS A 885 31.34 23.81 -14.62
N PRO A 886 31.87 24.94 -15.11
CA PRO A 886 32.89 24.93 -16.17
C PRO A 886 34.13 24.10 -15.79
N TRP A 887 34.44 23.95 -14.49
CA TRP A 887 35.52 23.09 -13.99
C TRP A 887 35.28 21.58 -14.20
N GLU A 888 34.02 21.12 -14.27
CA GLU A 888 33.65 19.71 -14.52
C GLU A 888 33.42 19.42 -16.02
N LEU A 889 33.35 20.45 -16.87
CA LEU A 889 32.89 20.33 -18.26
C LEU A 889 34.05 20.07 -19.24
N SER A 890 33.90 19.14 -20.17
CA SER A 890 34.87 18.93 -21.26
C SER A 890 34.68 19.95 -22.39
N GLU A 891 35.73 20.22 -23.17
CA GLU A 891 35.65 21.11 -24.34
C GLU A 891 34.66 20.58 -25.39
N GLU A 892 34.66 19.28 -25.63
CA GLU A 892 33.74 18.62 -26.56
C GLU A 892 32.28 18.82 -26.14
N GLU A 893 31.98 18.61 -24.84
CA GLU A 893 30.62 18.77 -24.32
C GLU A 893 30.19 20.25 -24.31
N PHE A 894 31.12 21.17 -24.05
CA PHE A 894 30.87 22.61 -24.15
C PHE A 894 30.53 23.03 -25.58
N LEU A 895 31.32 22.59 -26.57
CA LEU A 895 31.09 22.89 -27.98
C LEU A 895 29.78 22.27 -28.48
N ARG A 896 29.46 21.04 -28.07
CA ARG A 896 28.20 20.36 -28.38
C ARG A 896 26.98 21.18 -27.94
N ARG A 897 27.06 21.82 -26.78
CA ARG A 897 25.96 22.60 -26.19
C ARG A 897 25.85 24.00 -26.76
N THR A 898 26.96 24.70 -26.92
CA THR A 898 26.97 26.11 -27.36
C THR A 898 26.98 26.27 -28.87
N LYS A 899 27.40 25.23 -29.62
CA LYS A 899 27.58 25.24 -31.08
C LYS A 899 28.43 26.42 -31.58
N SER A 900 29.34 26.95 -30.75
CA SER A 900 30.12 28.14 -31.06
C SER A 900 31.60 27.95 -30.74
N GLN A 901 32.40 27.80 -31.80
CA GLN A 901 33.86 27.69 -31.69
C GLN A 901 34.50 28.98 -31.16
N LEU A 902 33.85 30.13 -31.36
CA LEU A 902 34.34 31.45 -30.93
C LEU A 902 34.40 31.59 -29.40
N LEU A 903 33.63 30.80 -28.66
CA LEU A 903 33.56 30.87 -27.20
C LEU A 903 34.58 29.97 -26.49
N ILE A 904 35.35 29.15 -27.23
CA ILE A 904 36.24 28.14 -26.65
C ILE A 904 37.38 28.75 -25.81
N THR A 905 37.95 29.87 -26.26
CA THR A 905 39.02 30.57 -25.54
C THR A 905 38.51 31.16 -24.23
N THR A 906 37.30 31.74 -24.25
CA THR A 906 36.62 32.23 -23.05
C THR A 906 36.33 31.09 -22.09
N PHE A 907 35.84 29.96 -22.59
CA PHE A 907 35.58 28.75 -21.80
C PHE A 907 36.85 28.23 -21.12
N ARG A 908 37.96 28.04 -21.84
CA ARG A 908 39.24 27.58 -21.26
C ARG A 908 39.71 28.46 -20.11
N ARG A 909 39.75 29.77 -20.34
CA ARG A 909 40.16 30.75 -19.32
C ARG A 909 39.29 30.69 -18.06
N VAL A 910 37.97 30.58 -18.23
CA VAL A 910 37.05 30.48 -17.09
C VAL A 910 37.23 29.16 -16.38
N LYS A 911 37.26 28.04 -17.12
CA LYS A 911 37.48 26.69 -16.60
C LYS A 911 38.73 26.63 -15.73
N ASP A 912 39.89 27.04 -16.24
CA ASP A 912 41.15 27.03 -15.50
C ASP A 912 41.05 27.83 -14.19
N SER A 913 40.50 29.05 -14.26
CA SER A 913 40.36 29.90 -13.07
C SER A 913 39.35 29.36 -12.05
N THR A 914 38.37 28.57 -12.49
CA THR A 914 37.40 27.91 -11.59
C THR A 914 37.88 26.58 -11.04
N ILE A 915 38.82 25.90 -11.73
CA ILE A 915 39.51 24.71 -11.22
C ILE A 915 40.35 25.10 -10.00
N ASP A 916 41.21 26.12 -10.11
CA ASP A 916 42.05 26.60 -9.00
C ASP A 916 41.22 26.95 -7.76
N LEU A 917 40.14 27.72 -7.92
CA LEU A 917 39.23 28.03 -6.82
C LEU A 917 38.55 26.79 -6.25
N THR A 918 38.22 25.80 -7.09
CA THR A 918 37.59 24.56 -6.64
C THR A 918 38.57 23.70 -5.84
N GLU A 919 39.82 23.58 -6.28
CA GLU A 919 40.87 22.87 -5.54
C GLU A 919 41.12 23.51 -4.16
N GLN A 920 41.17 24.84 -4.09
CA GLN A 920 41.27 25.58 -2.82
C GLN A 920 40.06 25.30 -1.90
N THR A 921 38.83 25.38 -2.43
CA THR A 921 37.63 25.08 -1.62
C THR A 921 37.63 23.65 -1.09
N VAL A 922 38.00 22.66 -1.91
CA VAL A 922 38.05 21.25 -1.50
C VAL A 922 39.11 21.02 -0.43
N ALA A 923 40.28 21.66 -0.54
CA ALA A 923 41.34 21.55 0.47
C ALA A 923 40.88 22.09 1.83
N ILE A 924 40.23 23.25 1.86
CA ILE A 924 39.70 23.85 3.09
C ILE A 924 38.54 23.04 3.66
N GLU A 925 37.62 22.57 2.83
CA GLU A 925 36.51 21.71 3.27
C GLU A 925 37.03 20.41 3.92
N ARG A 926 38.08 19.78 3.36
CA ARG A 926 38.74 18.61 3.97
C ARG A 926 39.41 18.93 5.31
N GLU A 927 39.98 20.12 5.46
CA GLU A 927 40.54 20.56 6.74
C GLU A 927 39.45 20.78 7.80
N ILE A 928 38.31 21.39 7.42
CA ILE A 928 37.13 21.50 8.28
C ILE A 928 36.66 20.10 8.70
N ASP A 929 36.54 19.17 7.76
CA ASP A 929 36.10 17.80 8.02
C ASP A 929 37.03 17.08 9.01
N ARG A 930 38.35 17.18 8.83
CA ARG A 930 39.35 16.59 9.75
C ARG A 930 39.25 17.19 11.15
N ARG A 931 39.14 18.52 11.28
CA ARG A 931 39.03 19.21 12.56
C ARG A 931 37.74 18.86 13.30
N VAL A 932 36.60 18.89 12.60
CA VAL A 932 35.30 18.57 13.19
C VAL A 932 35.22 17.10 13.58
N ALA A 933 35.76 16.18 12.77
CA ALA A 933 35.85 14.76 13.13
C ALA A 933 36.69 14.54 14.40
N ALA A 934 37.82 15.24 14.54
CA ALA A 934 38.65 15.19 15.73
C ALA A 934 37.91 15.67 16.99
N LEU A 935 37.08 16.71 16.88
CA LEU A 935 36.26 17.20 18.00
C LEU A 935 35.27 16.15 18.51
N TYR A 936 34.72 15.32 17.61
CA TYR A 936 33.85 14.20 17.99
C TYR A 936 34.60 12.92 18.39
N GLY A 937 35.91 12.82 18.06
CA GLY A 937 36.69 11.61 18.23
C GLY A 937 36.30 10.49 17.24
N VAL A 938 35.82 10.86 16.05
CA VAL A 938 35.33 9.93 15.03
C VAL A 938 36.29 9.87 13.85
N LYS A 939 36.37 8.72 13.16
CA LYS A 939 37.12 8.59 11.91
C LYS A 939 36.20 8.83 10.72
N LEU A 940 36.69 9.52 9.70
CA LEU A 940 35.93 9.74 8.46
C LEU A 940 35.95 8.46 7.61
N GLU A 941 34.84 8.14 6.92
CA GLU A 941 34.76 7.00 5.98
C GLU A 941 35.85 7.04 4.90
N THR A 942 36.27 8.23 4.47
CA THR A 942 37.36 8.42 3.51
C THR A 942 38.72 7.93 4.03
N ASP A 943 38.95 7.97 5.35
CA ASP A 943 40.18 7.46 5.96
C ASP A 943 40.16 5.94 6.11
N LEU A 944 38.97 5.31 6.13
CA LEU A 944 38.80 3.86 6.18
C LEU A 944 39.08 3.22 4.81
N LEU A 945 38.68 3.87 3.71
CA LEU A 945 38.96 3.41 2.34
C LEU A 945 40.45 3.46 1.96
N LEU A 946 41.20 4.42 2.51
CA LEU A 946 42.65 4.51 2.34
C LEU A 946 43.42 3.39 3.08
N VAL A 947 42.84 2.84 4.16
CA VAL A 947 43.41 1.71 4.88
C VAL A 947 43.09 0.37 4.18
N GLU A 948 42.02 0.31 3.38
CA GLU A 948 41.63 -0.89 2.61
C GLU A 948 42.20 -0.94 1.17
N GLY A 949 43.05 0.01 0.77
CA GLY A 949 43.82 -0.07 -0.48
C GLY A 949 42.98 -0.06 -1.76
N LYS A 950 41.77 0.51 -1.74
CA LYS A 950 40.97 0.73 -2.96
C LYS A 950 41.12 2.19 -3.39
N GLU A 951 42.08 2.44 -4.29
CA GLU A 951 42.14 3.67 -5.07
C GLU A 951 40.89 3.77 -5.98
N TRP A 952 40.39 5.00 -6.15
CA TRP A 952 39.18 5.34 -6.91
C TRP A 952 39.32 5.15 -8.41
#